data_AF-A0AAW0T131-F1
#
_entry.id   AF-A0AAW0T131-F1
#
_cell.length_a   1.000
_cell.length_b   1.000
_cell.length_c   1.000
_cell.angle_alpha   90.00
_cell.angle_beta   90.00
_cell.angle_gamma   90.00
#
_symmetry.space_group_name_H-M   'P 1'
#
loop_
_entity.id
_entity.type
_entity.pdbx_description
1 polymer ?
#
loop_
_entity_poly.entity_id
_entity_poly.type
_entity_poly.pdbx_seq_one_letter_code
_entity_poly.pdbx_strand_id
1 'polypeptide(L)'
;MSEMNKKPVTFIPGIFRAQNVNDKVQKDEPFVSEESLQQYCSLFAADGIPNNIREDPYLAEIIRFSDEDFRQHSTDVVMLQSQREERQKEEEKRREEKQKADQKAEKKAYSKVDKTLKEKAFYLKKQCPVKIPHKSSLTHEEHAAYLRVFISLKEKSTTSGAEIPGYDQFLRLQSRVFEEQVHFMKFSHQVAVLELHSYNTIPEVINKYIDEYVQHRCKRASKYKDLYATEQQIPICPQDPEKNFSKLSFTHIGHVLSLGTLPLIRIPHKLKSYTLKIDESVSERECLARRMVQDKNVLNDTPVSADRNAEYLAQQHRADIVISTSALKVLADNHGPNFDKEWDIPVEVKSYMTKDAEGNMTKHRVVYIDKPMPKKVWTPLEKKQLFFKKASLLNFTEIVHNKMFRMATPVVFQYSETNKSDCDAASRTIADLKKKQEKCKTYVTSTKIENQPYFGCEVSTLSEITQQWVQLLVRPNTSLLLLRVCNNSGEILMTEERCLPEILKDGKQSHVGFSSSQPLAIFYAVFSTVLRQPTGHYLLHHDPKTEAFIQLMKAADPDKETNLQVYNLHKAYATASVSTRVYTAPPWVTIDTHILTPFHKKHMKIPGTFPMNNPMKILTKREKKKIISRAKNKKDLDNKKELDAF
;
A
#
# COMPACT_ATOMS: atom_id res chain seq x y z
N MET A 1 50.64 1.22 12.32
CA MET A 1 49.90 1.87 11.21
C MET A 1 48.49 2.13 11.71
N SER A 2 47.95 3.32 11.47
CA SER A 2 46.77 3.83 12.19
C SER A 2 45.45 3.26 11.66
N GLU A 3 44.72 2.58 12.54
CA GLU A 3 43.28 2.38 12.34
C GLU A 3 42.60 3.77 12.34
N MET A 4 42.14 4.21 11.17
CA MET A 4 41.32 5.43 11.09
C MET A 4 39.97 5.16 11.75
N ASN A 5 39.86 5.64 12.98
CA ASN A 5 38.64 5.67 13.79
C ASN A 5 37.50 6.35 12.99
N LYS A 6 36.65 5.56 12.34
CA LYS A 6 35.54 6.06 11.50
C LYS A 6 34.48 6.69 12.39
N LYS A 7 34.59 8.01 12.60
CA LYS A 7 33.56 8.82 13.27
C LYS A 7 32.20 8.54 12.61
N PRO A 8 31.12 8.30 13.38
CA PRO A 8 29.78 8.19 12.82
C PRO A 8 29.39 9.54 12.21
N VAL A 9 28.91 9.52 10.96
CA VAL A 9 28.32 10.72 10.34
C VAL A 9 26.97 10.97 10.99
N THR A 10 26.80 12.15 11.57
CA THR A 10 25.67 12.52 12.41
C THR A 10 24.63 13.31 11.61
N PHE A 11 23.41 12.78 11.57
CA PHE A 11 22.25 13.39 10.93
C PHE A 11 21.12 13.60 11.93
N ILE A 12 20.48 14.78 11.92
CA ILE A 12 19.46 15.18 12.92
C ILE A 12 18.06 15.07 12.29
N PRO A 13 17.40 13.90 12.43
CA PRO A 13 16.35 13.75 13.46
C PRO A 13 16.53 12.45 14.29
N GLY A 14 15.91 12.29 15.47
CA GLY A 14 16.28 11.15 16.34
C GLY A 14 16.04 11.04 17.85
N ILE A 15 17.06 10.61 18.61
CA ILE A 15 17.06 10.54 20.08
C ILE A 15 16.09 9.49 20.61
N PHE A 16 16.45 8.20 20.65
CA PHE A 16 16.93 7.55 21.90
C PHE A 16 17.19 6.05 21.74
N ARG A 17 17.78 5.45 22.77
CA ARG A 17 18.44 4.13 22.78
C ARG A 17 17.49 2.93 22.93
N ALA A 18 18.04 1.75 22.64
CA ALA A 18 17.37 0.47 22.67
C ALA A 18 16.96 0.00 24.07
N GLN A 19 15.86 -0.76 24.12
CA GLN A 19 15.69 -1.86 25.09
C GLN A 19 16.09 -3.17 24.40
N ASN A 20 16.74 -4.06 25.15
CA ASN A 20 17.15 -5.37 24.65
C ASN A 20 15.93 -6.25 24.38
N VAL A 21 15.83 -6.78 23.16
CA VAL A 21 15.00 -7.95 22.87
C VAL A 21 15.89 -8.97 22.17
N ASN A 22 16.21 -10.04 22.89
CA ASN A 22 16.86 -11.23 22.35
C ASN A 22 15.80 -12.07 21.61
N ASP A 23 15.67 -11.87 20.29
CA ASP A 23 14.93 -12.82 19.45
C ASP A 23 15.91 -13.57 18.55
N LYS A 24 16.10 -14.86 18.85
CA LYS A 24 16.86 -15.78 18.02
C LYS A 24 16.05 -16.04 16.74
N VAL A 25 16.51 -15.51 15.62
CA VAL A 25 15.99 -15.91 14.30
C VAL A 25 16.42 -17.35 14.03
N GLN A 26 15.51 -18.30 14.20
CA GLN A 26 15.65 -19.61 13.56
C GLN A 26 15.37 -19.42 12.07
N LYS A 27 16.34 -19.80 11.25
CA LYS A 27 16.04 -20.24 9.89
C LYS A 27 15.22 -21.52 10.01
N ASP A 28 14.19 -21.63 9.19
CA ASP A 28 13.50 -22.83 8.69
C ASP A 28 11.98 -22.60 8.64
N GLU A 29 11.54 -21.88 7.60
CA GLU A 29 10.14 -21.93 7.14
C GLU A 29 10.10 -22.69 5.80
N PRO A 30 9.10 -23.56 5.58
CA PRO A 30 9.07 -24.47 4.45
C PRO A 30 8.63 -23.76 3.17
N PHE A 31 9.59 -23.35 2.34
CA PHE A 31 9.37 -23.26 0.92
C PHE A 31 9.25 -24.68 0.36
N VAL A 32 8.11 -25.01 -0.23
CA VAL A 32 7.82 -26.34 -0.80
C VAL A 32 8.88 -26.69 -1.85
N SER A 33 9.62 -27.77 -1.60
CA SER A 33 10.57 -28.32 -2.58
C SER A 33 9.83 -29.00 -3.73
N GLU A 34 10.44 -28.98 -4.91
CA GLU A 34 9.88 -29.56 -6.14
C GLU A 34 9.63 -31.08 -6.03
N GLU A 35 10.43 -31.77 -5.21
CA GLU A 35 10.27 -33.19 -4.86
C GLU A 35 8.95 -33.49 -4.12
N SER A 36 8.48 -32.56 -3.27
CA SER A 36 7.23 -32.71 -2.52
C SER A 36 6.00 -32.73 -3.45
N LEU A 37 6.14 -32.16 -4.65
CA LEU A 37 5.09 -32.09 -5.66
C LEU A 37 4.98 -33.39 -6.47
N GLN A 38 6.09 -34.07 -6.72
CA GLN A 38 6.12 -35.35 -7.43
C GLN A 38 5.55 -36.51 -6.58
N GLN A 39 5.78 -36.48 -5.27
CA GLN A 39 5.28 -37.53 -4.36
C GLN A 39 3.75 -37.50 -4.16
N TYR A 40 3.08 -36.39 -4.48
CA TYR A 40 1.62 -36.25 -4.38
C TYR A 40 0.89 -36.77 -5.63
N CYS A 41 1.57 -36.84 -6.78
CA CYS A 41 0.96 -37.24 -8.07
C CYS A 41 0.93 -38.76 -8.29
N SER A 42 1.66 -39.57 -7.52
CA SER A 42 1.69 -41.04 -7.65
C SER A 42 0.55 -41.77 -6.92
N LEU A 43 -0.24 -41.08 -6.09
CA LEU A 43 -1.29 -41.67 -5.25
C LEU A 43 -2.66 -41.85 -5.93
N PHE A 44 -2.81 -41.50 -7.22
CA PHE A 44 -4.08 -41.56 -7.95
C PHE A 44 -4.02 -42.32 -9.29
N ALA A 45 -3.02 -43.18 -9.48
CA ALA A 45 -3.02 -44.14 -10.57
C ALA A 45 -3.80 -45.40 -10.15
N ALA A 46 -5.09 -45.47 -10.51
CA ALA A 46 -5.87 -46.70 -10.45
C ALA A 46 -5.89 -47.38 -11.81
N ASP A 47 -5.57 -48.67 -11.86
CA ASP A 47 -6.47 -49.72 -12.38
C ASP A 47 -5.79 -51.09 -12.35
N GLY A 48 -6.55 -52.14 -12.03
CA GLY A 48 -6.04 -53.52 -11.95
C GLY A 48 -7.00 -54.51 -11.28
N ILE A 49 -8.01 -54.98 -12.03
CA ILE A 49 -8.88 -56.10 -11.63
C ILE A 49 -8.13 -57.43 -11.84
N PRO A 50 -8.30 -58.42 -10.94
CA PRO A 50 -8.48 -59.80 -11.42
C PRO A 50 -9.66 -60.55 -10.78
N ASN A 51 -10.16 -61.55 -11.52
CA ASN A 51 -11.25 -62.46 -11.13
C ASN A 51 -10.75 -63.68 -10.34
N ASN A 52 -11.70 -64.34 -9.66
CA ASN A 52 -11.71 -65.77 -9.25
C ASN A 52 -10.54 -66.36 -8.45
N ILE A 53 -10.82 -66.72 -7.19
CA ILE A 53 -10.41 -68.01 -6.61
C ILE A 53 -11.65 -68.66 -5.96
N ARG A 54 -11.77 -69.98 -6.09
CA ARG A 54 -12.87 -70.82 -5.59
C ARG A 54 -12.28 -71.85 -4.63
N GLU A 55 -13.11 -72.35 -3.71
CA GLU A 55 -12.93 -73.57 -2.88
C GLU A 55 -11.88 -73.54 -1.74
N ASP A 56 -12.38 -73.61 -0.50
CA ASP A 56 -11.90 -74.50 0.58
C ASP A 56 -13.07 -74.72 1.60
N PRO A 57 -13.12 -75.77 2.45
CA PRO A 57 -14.24 -76.70 2.35
C PRO A 57 -14.77 -77.13 3.74
N TYR A 58 -15.61 -76.31 4.37
CA TYR A 58 -16.24 -76.67 5.64
C TYR A 58 -17.72 -76.28 5.65
N LEU A 59 -18.54 -77.08 6.35
CA LEU A 59 -20.00 -76.97 6.48
C LEU A 59 -20.82 -77.48 5.27
N ALA A 60 -20.43 -78.66 4.77
CA ALA A 60 -21.35 -79.60 4.13
C ALA A 60 -21.90 -80.62 5.15
N GLU A 61 -22.45 -80.14 6.27
CA GLU A 61 -23.21 -80.95 7.22
C GLU A 61 -24.16 -80.04 8.04
N ILE A 62 -25.18 -80.62 8.69
CA ILE A 62 -26.37 -79.94 9.26
C ILE A 62 -27.40 -79.58 8.16
N ILE A 63 -28.15 -80.56 7.65
CA ILE A 63 -29.38 -81.17 8.22
C ILE A 63 -30.65 -80.40 7.82
N ARG A 64 -31.69 -81.18 7.54
CA ARG A 64 -32.99 -80.76 7.02
C ARG A 64 -33.75 -79.98 8.11
N PHE A 65 -34.00 -78.70 7.87
CA PHE A 65 -34.88 -77.89 8.72
C PHE A 65 -36.35 -78.20 8.45
N SER A 66 -37.16 -78.33 9.51
CA SER A 66 -38.61 -78.46 9.45
C SER A 66 -39.30 -77.08 9.52
N ASP A 67 -40.59 -77.03 9.18
CA ASP A 67 -41.37 -75.77 9.08
C ASP A 67 -41.53 -74.96 10.38
N GLU A 68 -41.07 -75.47 11.53
CA GLU A 68 -41.09 -74.74 12.80
C GLU A 68 -39.92 -73.75 12.94
N ASP A 69 -38.72 -74.07 12.44
CA ASP A 69 -37.53 -73.21 12.57
C ASP A 69 -37.63 -71.92 11.74
N PHE A 70 -38.39 -71.96 10.63
CA PHE A 70 -38.60 -70.79 9.77
C PHE A 70 -39.35 -69.65 10.51
N ARG A 71 -40.17 -69.98 11.51
CA ARG A 71 -40.88 -68.97 12.32
C ARG A 71 -39.95 -68.31 13.34
N GLN A 72 -39.06 -69.07 13.98
CA GLN A 72 -38.09 -68.54 14.94
C GLN A 72 -37.10 -67.58 14.25
N HIS A 73 -36.49 -68.00 13.14
CA HIS A 73 -35.56 -67.17 12.37
C HIS A 73 -36.21 -65.94 11.73
N SER A 74 -37.51 -65.98 11.39
CA SER A 74 -38.23 -64.80 10.93
C SER A 74 -38.28 -63.72 12.01
N THR A 75 -38.58 -64.07 13.27
CA THR A 75 -38.52 -63.14 14.40
C THR A 75 -37.11 -62.60 14.66
N ASP A 76 -36.08 -63.44 14.59
CA ASP A 76 -34.69 -63.00 14.82
C ASP A 76 -34.18 -62.05 13.72
N VAL A 77 -34.54 -62.30 12.45
CA VAL A 77 -34.21 -61.40 11.34
C VAL A 77 -34.93 -60.05 11.49
N VAL A 78 -36.21 -60.03 11.90
CA VAL A 78 -36.96 -58.79 12.16
C VAL A 78 -36.38 -58.03 13.35
N MET A 79 -35.98 -58.72 14.43
CA MET A 79 -35.28 -58.13 15.58
C MET A 79 -33.90 -57.55 15.18
N LEU A 80 -33.14 -58.25 14.35
CA LEU A 80 -31.85 -57.75 13.87
C LEU A 80 -31.99 -56.56 12.89
N GLN A 81 -33.09 -56.50 12.12
CA GLN A 81 -33.43 -55.35 11.29
C GLN A 81 -33.80 -54.13 12.15
N SER A 82 -34.67 -54.28 13.15
CA SER A 82 -35.02 -53.16 14.05
C SER A 82 -33.80 -52.62 14.80
N GLN A 83 -32.94 -53.51 15.33
CA GLN A 83 -31.67 -53.12 15.97
C GLN A 83 -30.65 -52.51 15.01
N ARG A 84 -30.73 -52.76 13.69
CA ARG A 84 -29.91 -52.08 12.69
C ARG A 84 -30.44 -50.69 12.39
N GLU A 85 -31.76 -50.53 12.26
CA GLU A 85 -32.38 -49.22 12.09
C GLU A 85 -32.17 -48.31 13.31
N GLU A 86 -32.29 -48.83 14.53
CA GLU A 86 -32.02 -48.06 15.75
C GLU A 86 -30.56 -47.59 15.82
N ARG A 87 -29.60 -48.46 15.49
CA ARG A 87 -28.18 -48.08 15.38
C ARG A 87 -27.92 -47.04 14.29
N GLN A 88 -28.60 -47.14 13.13
CA GLN A 88 -28.51 -46.13 12.07
C GLN A 88 -29.09 -44.78 12.53
N LYS A 89 -30.26 -44.79 13.17
CA LYS A 89 -30.88 -43.59 13.76
C LYS A 89 -30.00 -42.97 14.85
N GLU A 90 -29.32 -43.79 15.67
CA GLU A 90 -28.39 -43.30 16.69
C GLU A 90 -27.10 -42.72 16.07
N GLU A 91 -26.52 -43.38 15.05
CA GLU A 91 -25.39 -42.85 14.31
C GLU A 91 -25.72 -41.53 13.60
N GLU A 92 -26.89 -41.44 12.96
CA GLU A 92 -27.36 -40.23 12.29
C GLU A 92 -27.54 -39.08 13.30
N LYS A 93 -28.16 -39.36 14.45
CA LYS A 93 -28.27 -38.41 15.56
C LYS A 93 -26.90 -37.97 16.09
N ARG A 94 -25.95 -38.88 16.29
CA ARG A 94 -24.57 -38.57 16.71
C ARG A 94 -23.84 -37.72 15.65
N ARG A 95 -24.06 -37.97 14.35
CA ARG A 95 -23.52 -37.16 13.24
C ARG A 95 -24.13 -35.76 13.23
N GLU A 96 -25.45 -35.63 13.44
CA GLU A 96 -26.10 -34.32 13.57
C GLU A 96 -25.59 -33.53 14.79
N GLU A 97 -25.47 -34.19 15.95
CA GLU A 97 -24.96 -33.56 17.18
C GLU A 97 -23.51 -33.08 17.00
N LYS A 98 -22.67 -33.89 16.34
CA LYS A 98 -21.31 -33.50 15.95
C LYS A 98 -21.32 -32.30 14.98
N GLN A 99 -22.12 -32.33 13.91
CA GLN A 99 -22.25 -31.19 12.99
C GLN A 99 -22.72 -29.91 13.71
N LYS A 100 -23.69 -30.01 14.64
CA LYS A 100 -24.17 -28.88 15.44
C LYS A 100 -23.09 -28.35 16.37
N ALA A 101 -22.25 -29.22 16.94
CA ALA A 101 -21.09 -28.84 17.75
C ALA A 101 -20.00 -28.15 16.91
N ASP A 102 -19.64 -28.73 15.75
CA ASP A 102 -18.63 -28.18 14.82
C ASP A 102 -19.06 -26.81 14.29
N GLN A 103 -20.32 -26.64 13.86
CA GLN A 103 -20.87 -25.33 13.47
C GLN A 103 -20.86 -24.30 14.62
N LYS A 104 -21.03 -24.74 15.87
CA LYS A 104 -20.97 -23.86 17.05
C LYS A 104 -19.53 -23.44 17.36
N ALA A 105 -18.57 -24.35 17.17
CA ALA A 105 -17.14 -24.06 17.27
C ALA A 105 -16.67 -23.10 16.15
N GLU A 106 -17.07 -23.35 14.90
CA GLU A 106 -16.79 -22.47 13.75
C GLU A 106 -17.35 -21.05 13.98
N LYS A 107 -18.63 -20.93 14.38
CA LYS A 107 -19.25 -19.63 14.70
C LYS A 107 -18.53 -18.89 15.84
N LYS A 108 -17.98 -19.62 16.81
CA LYS A 108 -17.15 -19.05 17.89
C LYS A 108 -15.80 -18.56 17.35
N ALA A 109 -15.13 -19.37 16.52
CA ALA A 109 -13.83 -19.05 15.92
C ALA A 109 -13.90 -17.82 15.00
N TYR A 110 -14.91 -17.74 14.13
CA TYR A 110 -15.07 -16.64 13.18
C TYR A 110 -15.84 -15.44 13.72
N SER A 111 -16.34 -15.45 14.96
CA SER A 111 -17.14 -14.36 15.56
C SER A 111 -16.54 -12.95 15.37
N LYS A 112 -15.20 -12.82 15.47
CA LYS A 112 -14.49 -11.55 15.24
C LYS A 112 -14.43 -11.18 13.75
N VAL A 113 -14.06 -12.13 12.89
CA VAL A 113 -13.94 -11.95 11.43
C VAL A 113 -15.31 -11.65 10.80
N ASP A 114 -16.35 -12.36 11.19
CA ASP A 114 -17.74 -12.12 10.77
C ASP A 114 -18.22 -10.73 11.21
N LYS A 115 -17.78 -10.19 12.36
CA LYS A 115 -18.03 -8.78 12.73
C LYS A 115 -17.30 -7.81 11.81
N THR A 116 -16.04 -8.06 11.47
CA THR A 116 -15.24 -7.25 10.51
C THR A 116 -15.82 -7.27 9.09
N LEU A 117 -16.43 -8.38 8.67
CA LEU A 117 -17.11 -8.53 7.38
C LEU A 117 -18.49 -7.86 7.36
N LYS A 118 -19.22 -7.91 8.49
CA LYS A 118 -20.54 -7.28 8.67
C LYS A 118 -20.45 -5.80 9.09
N GLU A 119 -19.24 -5.26 9.30
CA GLU A 119 -19.02 -3.84 9.56
C GLU A 119 -19.64 -3.02 8.42
N LYS A 120 -20.62 -2.17 8.74
CA LYS A 120 -21.19 -1.27 7.74
C LYS A 120 -20.09 -0.31 7.30
N ALA A 121 -19.87 -0.23 6.00
CA ALA A 121 -18.95 0.71 5.38
C ALA A 121 -19.58 1.22 4.07
N PHE A 122 -19.31 2.48 3.73
CA PHE A 122 -19.57 2.97 2.39
C PHE A 122 -18.62 2.28 1.41
N TYR A 123 -19.11 1.98 0.21
CA TYR A 123 -18.32 1.42 -0.88
C TYR A 123 -18.78 2.04 -2.19
N LEU A 124 -17.82 2.37 -3.03
CA LEU A 124 -18.12 2.94 -4.33
C LEU A 124 -18.52 1.81 -5.30
N LYS A 125 -19.65 1.98 -6.01
CA LYS A 125 -20.09 1.04 -7.04
C LYS A 125 -19.84 1.64 -8.42
N LYS A 126 -18.67 1.35 -9.00
CA LYS A 126 -18.36 1.64 -10.41
C LYS A 126 -18.69 0.45 -11.30
N GLN A 127 -19.08 0.74 -12.54
CA GLN A 127 -19.23 -0.27 -13.59
C GLN A 127 -17.92 -0.35 -14.39
N CYS A 128 -17.55 -1.54 -14.84
CA CYS A 128 -16.47 -1.70 -15.81
C CYS A 128 -16.95 -1.08 -17.16
N PRO A 129 -16.12 -0.28 -17.86
CA PRO A 129 -16.49 0.24 -19.18
C PRO A 129 -16.64 -0.88 -20.23
N VAL A 130 -15.91 -1.98 -20.05
CA VAL A 130 -15.91 -3.14 -20.95
C VAL A 130 -16.79 -4.27 -20.39
N LYS A 131 -17.49 -4.99 -21.27
CA LYS A 131 -18.24 -6.19 -20.90
C LYS A 131 -17.30 -7.26 -20.34
N ILE A 132 -17.60 -7.74 -19.14
CA ILE A 132 -16.78 -8.78 -18.48
C ILE A 132 -17.04 -10.13 -19.18
N PRO A 133 -16.00 -10.84 -19.65
CA PRO A 133 -16.16 -11.96 -20.60
C PRO A 133 -16.82 -13.20 -20.00
N HIS A 134 -16.50 -13.54 -18.74
CA HIS A 134 -17.04 -14.72 -18.08
C HIS A 134 -17.33 -14.48 -16.60
N LYS A 135 -17.93 -15.49 -15.97
CA LYS A 135 -18.20 -15.56 -14.54
C LYS A 135 -17.02 -16.17 -13.80
N SER A 136 -17.03 -16.00 -12.47
CA SER A 136 -16.13 -16.75 -11.61
C SER A 136 -16.42 -18.25 -11.67
N SER A 137 -15.35 -19.04 -11.56
CA SER A 137 -15.37 -20.49 -11.37
C SER A 137 -15.76 -20.89 -9.94
N LEU A 138 -15.80 -19.91 -9.03
CA LEU A 138 -16.07 -20.07 -7.61
C LEU A 138 -17.51 -19.65 -7.28
N THR A 139 -18.14 -20.41 -6.40
CA THR A 139 -19.44 -20.12 -5.81
C THR A 139 -19.31 -19.05 -4.73
N HIS A 140 -20.43 -18.40 -4.39
CA HIS A 140 -20.49 -17.41 -3.31
C HIS A 140 -20.10 -18.01 -1.94
N GLU A 141 -20.36 -19.30 -1.73
CA GLU A 141 -20.00 -20.01 -0.50
C GLU A 141 -18.49 -20.27 -0.42
N GLU A 142 -17.87 -20.72 -1.52
CA GLU A 142 -16.40 -20.88 -1.61
C GLU A 142 -15.67 -19.54 -1.40
N HIS A 143 -16.13 -18.46 -2.03
CA HIS A 143 -15.56 -17.13 -1.78
C HIS A 143 -15.70 -16.70 -0.33
N ALA A 144 -16.84 -16.98 0.32
CA ALA A 144 -17.07 -16.62 1.71
C ALA A 144 -16.19 -17.43 2.69
N ALA A 145 -16.05 -18.74 2.45
CA ALA A 145 -15.18 -19.62 3.23
C ALA A 145 -13.71 -19.21 3.11
N TYR A 146 -13.24 -18.97 1.87
CA TYR A 146 -11.87 -18.50 1.61
C TYR A 146 -11.57 -17.18 2.33
N LEU A 147 -12.48 -16.19 2.23
CA LEU A 147 -12.28 -14.87 2.86
C LEU A 147 -12.24 -14.94 4.39
N ARG A 148 -13.00 -15.84 5.01
CA ARG A 148 -12.95 -16.06 6.47
C ARG A 148 -11.57 -16.52 6.92
N VAL A 149 -11.03 -17.58 6.30
CA VAL A 149 -9.69 -18.10 6.60
C VAL A 149 -8.63 -17.04 6.30
N PHE A 150 -8.73 -16.36 5.15
CA PHE A 150 -7.79 -15.32 4.72
C PHE A 150 -7.69 -14.15 5.71
N ILE A 151 -8.81 -13.67 6.26
CA ILE A 151 -8.81 -12.62 7.28
C ILE A 151 -8.26 -13.15 8.61
N SER A 152 -8.61 -14.37 9.01
CA SER A 152 -8.03 -14.99 10.22
C SER A 152 -6.50 -15.12 10.15
N LEU A 153 -5.95 -15.52 9.00
CA LEU A 153 -4.50 -15.57 8.76
C LEU A 153 -3.86 -14.18 8.82
N LYS A 154 -4.55 -13.14 8.33
CA LYS A 154 -4.06 -11.75 8.42
C LYS A 154 -4.09 -11.18 9.84
N GLU A 155 -5.08 -11.55 10.65
CA GLU A 155 -5.19 -11.08 12.04
C GLU A 155 -4.29 -11.87 13.03
N LYS A 156 -3.96 -13.13 12.72
CA LYS A 156 -3.12 -14.01 13.55
C LYS A 156 -1.73 -14.21 12.95
N SER A 157 -0.86 -13.21 13.05
CA SER A 157 0.50 -13.25 12.50
C SER A 157 1.49 -14.22 13.19
N THR A 158 1.04 -15.01 14.16
CA THR A 158 1.88 -15.87 15.03
C THR A 158 1.29 -17.26 15.30
N THR A 159 0.17 -17.62 14.68
CA THR A 159 -0.48 -18.94 14.88
C THR A 159 -0.25 -19.83 13.66
N SER A 160 0.08 -21.11 13.88
CA SER A 160 0.17 -22.09 12.79
C SER A 160 -1.17 -22.16 12.04
N GLY A 161 -1.14 -22.01 10.72
CA GLY A 161 -2.36 -21.91 9.89
C GLY A 161 -3.29 -23.12 10.04
N ALA A 162 -2.75 -24.29 10.38
CA ALA A 162 -3.47 -25.53 10.64
C ALA A 162 -4.48 -25.44 11.81
N GLU A 163 -4.31 -24.51 12.75
CA GLU A 163 -5.26 -24.29 13.86
C GLU A 163 -6.54 -23.55 13.44
N ILE A 164 -6.64 -23.08 12.19
CA ILE A 164 -7.79 -22.31 11.71
C ILE A 164 -8.83 -23.28 11.09
N PRO A 165 -10.08 -23.32 11.61
CA PRO A 165 -11.12 -24.20 11.06
C PRO A 165 -11.37 -23.95 9.57
N GLY A 166 -11.26 -24.99 8.75
CA GLY A 166 -11.41 -24.87 7.28
C GLY A 166 -10.14 -24.48 6.52
N TYR A 167 -8.96 -24.49 7.16
CA TYR A 167 -7.67 -24.22 6.47
C TYR A 167 -7.40 -25.20 5.30
N ASP A 168 -7.76 -26.48 5.43
CA ASP A 168 -7.69 -27.45 4.32
C ASP A 168 -8.55 -27.03 3.12
N GLN A 169 -9.79 -26.58 3.35
CA GLN A 169 -10.66 -26.05 2.28
C GLN A 169 -10.05 -24.80 1.64
N PHE A 170 -9.43 -23.91 2.43
CA PHE A 170 -8.72 -22.74 1.92
C PHE A 170 -7.56 -23.12 0.99
N LEU A 171 -6.72 -24.11 1.38
CA LEU A 171 -5.63 -24.61 0.55
C LEU A 171 -6.14 -25.20 -0.77
N ARG A 172 -7.18 -26.03 -0.74
CA ARG A 172 -7.81 -26.60 -1.95
C ARG A 172 -8.38 -25.52 -2.88
N LEU A 173 -8.93 -24.43 -2.33
CA LEU A 173 -9.43 -23.31 -3.10
C LEU A 173 -8.32 -22.38 -3.62
N GLN A 174 -7.15 -22.36 -2.99
CA GLN A 174 -6.07 -21.42 -3.30
C GLN A 174 -5.57 -21.56 -4.75
N SER A 175 -5.42 -22.77 -5.28
CA SER A 175 -5.00 -22.99 -6.67
C SER A 175 -6.03 -22.43 -7.67
N ARG A 176 -7.32 -22.74 -7.49
CA ARG A 176 -8.42 -22.20 -8.32
C ARG A 176 -8.53 -20.67 -8.24
N VAL A 177 -8.35 -20.10 -7.04
CA VAL A 177 -8.33 -18.65 -6.82
C VAL A 177 -7.15 -18.01 -7.57
N PHE A 178 -5.96 -18.62 -7.51
CA PHE A 178 -4.77 -18.12 -8.19
C PHE A 178 -4.90 -18.19 -9.72
N GLU A 179 -5.37 -19.31 -10.26
CA GLU A 179 -5.65 -19.47 -11.70
C GLU A 179 -6.66 -18.42 -12.19
N GLU A 180 -7.74 -18.20 -11.45
CA GLU A 180 -8.73 -17.19 -11.81
C GLU A 180 -8.16 -15.77 -11.71
N GLN A 181 -7.33 -15.49 -10.70
CA GLN A 181 -6.63 -14.21 -10.57
C GLN A 181 -5.67 -13.94 -11.73
N VAL A 182 -4.92 -14.94 -12.21
CA VAL A 182 -4.06 -14.80 -13.39
C VAL A 182 -4.86 -14.42 -14.64
N HIS A 183 -6.00 -15.07 -14.88
CA HIS A 183 -6.89 -14.71 -15.99
C HIS A 183 -7.51 -13.32 -15.82
N PHE A 184 -7.87 -12.94 -14.59
CA PHE A 184 -8.42 -11.64 -14.28
C PHE A 184 -7.40 -10.51 -14.48
N MET A 185 -6.13 -10.70 -14.12
CA MET A 185 -5.08 -9.70 -14.38
C MET A 185 -4.86 -9.48 -15.87
N LYS A 186 -4.87 -10.55 -16.69
CA LYS A 186 -4.79 -10.43 -18.16
C LYS A 186 -5.96 -9.59 -18.72
N PHE A 187 -7.19 -9.85 -18.26
CA PHE A 187 -8.37 -9.06 -18.62
C PHE A 187 -8.26 -7.60 -18.12
N SER A 188 -7.79 -7.38 -16.89
CA SER A 188 -7.60 -6.05 -16.29
C SER A 188 -6.63 -5.21 -17.13
N HIS A 189 -5.51 -5.79 -17.56
CA HIS A 189 -4.55 -5.14 -18.46
C HIS A 189 -5.17 -4.80 -19.83
N GLN A 190 -5.93 -5.73 -20.45
CA GLN A 190 -6.64 -5.45 -21.70
C GLN A 190 -7.60 -4.26 -21.58
N VAL A 191 -8.34 -4.16 -20.47
CA VAL A 191 -9.21 -3.00 -20.22
C VAL A 191 -8.40 -1.70 -20.07
N ALA A 192 -7.21 -1.74 -19.45
CA ALA A 192 -6.34 -0.56 -19.36
C ALA A 192 -5.81 -0.10 -20.73
N VAL A 193 -5.51 -1.04 -21.63
CA VAL A 193 -5.09 -0.74 -23.01
C VAL A 193 -6.24 -0.10 -23.80
N LEU A 194 -7.46 -0.64 -23.69
CA LEU A 194 -8.65 -0.07 -24.32
C LEU A 194 -9.00 1.34 -23.78
N GLU A 195 -8.74 1.58 -22.49
CA GLU A 195 -9.00 2.86 -21.80
C GLU A 195 -7.81 3.84 -21.82
N LEU A 196 -6.79 3.65 -22.67
CA LEU A 196 -5.58 4.49 -22.69
C LEU A 196 -5.88 6.01 -22.81
N HIS A 197 -6.92 6.38 -23.55
CA HIS A 197 -7.44 7.76 -23.62
C HIS A 197 -7.77 8.34 -22.22
N SER A 198 -8.37 7.53 -21.35
CA SER A 198 -8.79 7.88 -19.99
C SER A 198 -7.59 8.20 -19.08
N TYR A 199 -6.48 7.44 -19.24
CA TYR A 199 -5.22 7.69 -18.54
C TYR A 199 -4.59 9.03 -18.98
N ASN A 200 -4.65 9.36 -20.27
CA ASN A 200 -4.09 10.59 -20.83
C ASN A 200 -4.96 11.83 -20.62
N THR A 201 -6.26 11.67 -20.36
CA THR A 201 -7.19 12.80 -20.18
C THR A 201 -6.97 13.50 -18.84
N ILE A 202 -6.68 14.81 -18.88
CA ILE A 202 -6.47 15.65 -17.69
C ILE A 202 -7.52 16.78 -17.73
N PRO A 203 -8.32 16.99 -16.66
CA PRO A 203 -9.22 18.14 -16.56
C PRO A 203 -8.46 19.47 -16.67
N GLU A 204 -9.02 20.44 -17.38
CA GLU A 204 -8.40 21.76 -17.61
C GLU A 204 -8.02 22.48 -16.32
N VAL A 205 -8.91 22.44 -15.31
CA VAL A 205 -8.67 22.95 -13.95
C VAL A 205 -7.38 22.36 -13.32
N ILE A 206 -7.11 21.08 -13.55
CA ILE A 206 -5.90 20.41 -13.04
C ILE A 206 -4.67 20.88 -13.83
N ASN A 207 -4.74 21.03 -15.15
CA ASN A 207 -3.63 21.57 -15.94
C ASN A 207 -3.28 23.00 -15.49
N LYS A 208 -4.26 23.91 -15.45
CA LYS A 208 -4.09 25.29 -14.99
C LYS A 208 -3.45 25.37 -13.60
N TYR A 209 -3.95 24.60 -12.63
CA TYR A 209 -3.36 24.52 -11.29
C TYR A 209 -1.89 24.06 -11.31
N ILE A 210 -1.57 23.03 -12.12
CA ILE A 210 -0.19 22.52 -12.20
C ILE A 210 0.74 23.54 -12.87
N ASP A 211 0.28 24.23 -13.90
CA ASP A 211 1.06 25.24 -14.61
C ASP A 211 1.39 26.42 -13.67
N GLU A 212 0.40 26.95 -12.96
CA GLU A 212 0.58 27.96 -11.90
C GLU A 212 1.53 27.46 -10.78
N TYR A 213 1.37 26.21 -10.35
CA TYR A 213 2.21 25.58 -9.32
C TYR A 213 3.68 25.47 -9.75
N VAL A 214 3.93 25.01 -10.98
CA VAL A 214 5.28 24.84 -11.53
C VAL A 214 5.93 26.20 -11.75
N GLN A 215 5.25 27.15 -12.40
CA GLN A 215 5.77 28.52 -12.58
C GLN A 215 6.19 29.16 -11.24
N HIS A 216 5.36 29.06 -10.20
CA HIS A 216 5.70 29.55 -8.87
C HIS A 216 6.92 28.84 -8.26
N ARG A 217 7.09 27.54 -8.50
CA ARG A 217 8.24 26.77 -7.98
C ARG A 217 9.53 27.04 -8.76
N CYS A 218 9.45 27.30 -10.06
CA CYS A 218 10.60 27.64 -10.91
C CYS A 218 11.21 28.99 -10.55
N LYS A 219 10.41 29.98 -10.09
CA LYS A 219 10.91 31.25 -9.53
C LYS A 219 11.92 31.09 -8.39
N ARG A 220 12.01 29.92 -7.75
CA ARG A 220 13.03 29.64 -6.73
C ARG A 220 14.44 29.45 -7.33
N ALA A 221 14.58 29.17 -8.62
CA ALA A 221 15.89 29.04 -9.29
C ALA A 221 16.76 30.29 -9.06
N SER A 222 16.16 31.49 -9.08
CA SER A 222 16.86 32.76 -8.86
C SER A 222 17.39 32.97 -7.43
N LYS A 223 17.09 32.07 -6.48
CA LYS A 223 17.71 32.07 -5.15
C LYS A 223 19.10 31.39 -5.14
N TYR A 224 19.43 30.66 -6.20
CA TYR A 224 20.66 29.90 -6.34
C TYR A 224 21.56 30.53 -7.42
N LYS A 225 22.79 30.04 -7.53
CA LYS A 225 23.69 30.43 -8.62
C LYS A 225 23.10 30.00 -9.97
N ASP A 226 23.52 30.67 -11.02
CA ASP A 226 23.06 30.47 -12.38
C ASP A 226 23.88 29.40 -13.11
N LEU A 227 25.20 29.48 -13.01
CA LEU A 227 26.15 28.62 -13.73
C LEU A 227 26.78 27.56 -12.81
N TYR A 228 26.85 26.32 -13.30
CA TYR A 228 27.45 25.17 -12.61
C TYR A 228 28.31 24.33 -13.56
N ALA A 229 29.54 23.98 -13.15
CA ALA A 229 30.43 23.08 -13.88
C ALA A 229 30.53 21.72 -13.19
N THR A 230 30.58 20.63 -13.97
CA THR A 230 30.67 19.25 -13.42
C THR A 230 32.01 19.00 -12.74
N GLU A 231 31.97 18.59 -11.46
CA GLU A 231 33.15 18.36 -10.63
C GLU A 231 33.37 16.85 -10.35
N GLN A 232 32.30 16.10 -10.06
CA GLN A 232 32.39 14.67 -9.75
C GLN A 232 31.12 13.90 -10.16
N GLN A 233 31.25 12.64 -10.57
CA GLN A 233 30.11 11.72 -10.73
C GLN A 233 29.96 10.81 -9.49
N ILE A 234 28.71 10.51 -9.12
CA ILE A 234 28.33 9.69 -7.96
C ILE A 234 27.42 8.55 -8.46
N PRO A 235 27.78 7.27 -8.30
CA PRO A 235 26.94 6.16 -8.75
C PRO A 235 25.67 6.03 -7.88
N ILE A 236 24.52 5.84 -8.54
CA ILE A 236 23.22 5.53 -7.92
C ILE A 236 23.19 4.08 -7.41
N CYS A 237 23.87 3.17 -8.11
CA CYS A 237 24.09 1.80 -7.64
C CYS A 237 25.57 1.64 -7.26
N PRO A 238 26.03 2.17 -6.11
CA PRO A 238 27.40 2.02 -5.68
C PRO A 238 27.70 0.54 -5.43
N GLN A 239 28.71 0.02 -6.14
CA GLN A 239 29.29 -1.30 -5.90
C GLN A 239 30.71 -1.09 -5.40
N ASP A 240 30.98 -1.54 -4.18
CA ASP A 240 32.24 -1.38 -3.49
C ASP A 240 32.54 -2.71 -2.78
N PRO A 241 33.51 -3.51 -3.26
CA PRO A 241 33.79 -4.83 -2.69
C PRO A 241 34.20 -4.79 -1.22
N GLU A 242 34.79 -3.67 -0.76
CA GLU A 242 35.22 -3.50 0.63
C GLU A 242 34.07 -3.02 1.54
N LYS A 243 33.08 -2.30 0.98
CA LYS A 243 31.95 -1.77 1.74
C LYS A 243 30.68 -2.58 1.50
N ASN A 244 30.39 -3.47 2.44
CA ASN A 244 29.13 -4.20 2.45
C ASN A 244 27.92 -3.29 2.75
N PHE A 245 27.35 -2.69 1.71
CA PHE A 245 26.19 -1.79 1.79
C PHE A 245 24.92 -2.46 2.34
N SER A 246 24.82 -3.79 2.34
CA SER A 246 23.68 -4.50 2.97
C SER A 246 23.61 -4.31 4.49
N LYS A 247 24.73 -3.92 5.14
CA LYS A 247 24.82 -3.63 6.57
C LYS A 247 24.53 -2.17 6.94
N LEU A 248 24.26 -1.30 5.95
CA LEU A 248 23.87 0.09 6.25
C LEU A 248 22.55 0.12 7.01
N SER A 249 22.53 0.87 8.11
CA SER A 249 21.33 1.14 8.90
C SER A 249 21.14 2.65 9.07
N PHE A 250 19.90 3.09 9.03
CA PHE A 250 19.53 4.48 9.30
C PHE A 250 18.99 4.56 10.73
N THR A 251 19.86 4.96 11.66
CA THR A 251 19.51 5.10 13.08
C THR A 251 19.07 6.53 13.39
N HIS A 252 18.19 6.67 14.37
CA HIS A 252 17.43 7.89 14.65
C HIS A 252 18.19 8.71 15.75
N ILE A 253 18.95 9.78 15.38
CA ILE A 253 19.94 10.52 16.25
C ILE A 253 19.57 11.87 17.01
N GLY A 254 18.70 12.84 16.62
CA GLY A 254 18.09 13.83 17.58
C GLY A 254 16.61 14.33 17.40
N HIS A 255 15.64 14.03 18.29
CA HIS A 255 14.24 14.54 18.23
C HIS A 255 14.22 15.98 18.75
N VAL A 256 14.08 16.95 17.84
CA VAL A 256 14.18 18.36 18.19
C VAL A 256 12.90 18.88 18.87
N LEU A 257 13.08 19.71 19.92
CA LEU A 257 11.99 20.38 20.64
C LEU A 257 11.13 21.22 19.70
N SER A 258 9.86 21.34 20.05
CA SER A 258 8.81 21.52 19.08
C SER A 258 7.77 22.57 19.47
N LEU A 259 7.80 23.72 18.78
CA LEU A 259 6.94 24.86 19.08
C LEU A 259 6.14 25.28 17.84
N GLY A 260 4.84 25.52 17.99
CA GLY A 260 3.93 25.89 16.90
C GLY A 260 2.50 25.40 17.12
N THR A 261 1.64 25.56 16.12
CA THR A 261 0.27 25.04 16.08
C THR A 261 0.20 23.90 15.08
N LEU A 262 -0.34 22.74 15.48
CA LEU A 262 -0.55 21.61 14.58
C LEU A 262 -1.88 21.71 13.84
N PRO A 263 -1.92 21.44 12.52
CA PRO A 263 -3.19 21.19 11.83
C PRO A 263 -3.78 19.84 12.28
N LEU A 264 -5.09 19.79 12.44
CA LEU A 264 -5.84 18.59 12.80
C LEU A 264 -6.38 17.95 11.52
N ILE A 265 -6.34 16.60 11.40
CA ILE A 265 -6.96 15.91 10.26
C ILE A 265 -8.26 15.24 10.68
N ARG A 266 -9.33 15.57 9.95
CA ARG A 266 -10.61 14.87 10.01
C ARG A 266 -10.52 13.66 9.07
N ILE A 267 -10.25 12.49 9.64
CA ILE A 267 -10.23 11.23 8.89
C ILE A 267 -11.62 11.01 8.25
N PRO A 268 -11.70 10.65 6.94
CA PRO A 268 -12.96 10.32 6.29
C PRO A 268 -13.78 9.26 7.04
N HIS A 269 -15.03 9.58 7.35
CA HIS A 269 -15.91 8.70 8.11
C HIS A 269 -16.32 7.47 7.30
N LYS A 270 -16.02 6.25 7.80
CA LYS A 270 -16.24 4.96 7.11
C LYS A 270 -17.64 4.76 6.49
N LEU A 271 -18.69 5.39 7.04
CA LEU A 271 -20.08 5.28 6.54
C LEU A 271 -20.47 6.28 5.44
N LYS A 272 -19.59 7.22 5.03
CA LYS A 272 -19.93 8.27 4.05
C LYS A 272 -19.03 8.23 2.83
N SER A 273 -19.58 8.57 1.67
CA SER A 273 -18.81 8.92 0.48
C SER A 273 -18.08 10.24 0.69
N TYR A 274 -16.84 10.32 0.22
CA TYR A 274 -16.09 11.58 0.14
C TYR A 274 -15.57 11.76 -1.27
N THR A 275 -15.76 12.95 -1.82
CA THR A 275 -15.28 13.33 -3.15
C THR A 275 -14.40 14.55 -3.00
N LEU A 276 -13.17 14.45 -3.51
CA LEU A 276 -12.29 15.59 -3.64
C LEU A 276 -12.85 16.52 -4.72
N LYS A 277 -12.99 17.79 -4.40
CA LYS A 277 -13.46 18.80 -5.36
C LYS A 277 -12.41 18.98 -6.45
N ILE A 278 -12.85 18.91 -7.70
CA ILE A 278 -12.03 19.19 -8.89
C ILE A 278 -12.54 20.50 -9.49
N ASP A 279 -12.37 21.58 -8.73
CA ASP A 279 -12.83 22.94 -9.06
C ASP A 279 -11.74 23.96 -8.73
N GLU A 280 -11.88 25.19 -9.21
CA GLU A 280 -10.90 26.27 -8.98
C GLU A 280 -10.78 26.66 -7.49
N SER A 281 -11.75 26.25 -6.65
CA SER A 281 -11.69 26.48 -5.20
C SER A 281 -10.51 25.76 -4.51
N VAL A 282 -9.87 24.80 -5.19
CA VAL A 282 -8.59 24.19 -4.75
C VAL A 282 -7.45 25.19 -4.90
N SER A 283 -7.35 25.90 -6.03
CA SER A 283 -6.39 26.98 -6.25
C SER A 283 -6.64 28.13 -5.27
N GLU A 284 -7.89 28.60 -5.17
CA GLU A 284 -8.27 29.68 -4.27
C GLU A 284 -7.96 29.36 -2.81
N ARG A 285 -8.36 28.19 -2.31
CA ARG A 285 -8.10 27.80 -0.91
C ARG A 285 -6.64 27.51 -0.64
N GLU A 286 -5.85 27.04 -1.62
CA GLU A 286 -4.40 26.98 -1.43
C GLU A 286 -3.76 28.38 -1.42
N CYS A 287 -4.18 29.29 -2.29
CA CYS A 287 -3.73 30.68 -2.29
C CYS A 287 -4.11 31.40 -0.98
N LEU A 288 -5.33 31.20 -0.47
CA LEU A 288 -5.75 31.71 0.83
C LEU A 288 -4.96 31.08 1.98
N ALA A 289 -4.77 29.75 1.99
CA ALA A 289 -3.93 29.09 2.99
C ALA A 289 -2.47 29.60 2.94
N ARG A 290 -1.92 29.88 1.76
CA ARG A 290 -0.60 30.52 1.62
C ARG A 290 -0.59 31.96 2.14
N ARG A 291 -1.64 32.77 1.89
CA ARG A 291 -1.76 34.15 2.41
C ARG A 291 -1.94 34.20 3.93
N MET A 292 -2.81 33.37 4.50
CA MET A 292 -3.00 33.26 5.96
C MET A 292 -1.76 32.74 6.68
N VAL A 293 -0.85 32.06 5.96
CA VAL A 293 0.46 31.59 6.45
C VAL A 293 1.58 32.62 6.23
N GLN A 294 1.36 33.62 5.36
CA GLN A 294 2.23 34.78 5.20
C GLN A 294 2.04 35.84 6.31
N ASP A 295 0.99 35.71 7.13
CA ASP A 295 0.87 36.47 8.38
C ASP A 295 1.97 36.06 9.37
N LYS A 296 3.11 36.74 9.25
CA LYS A 296 4.16 36.94 10.27
C LYS A 296 4.49 35.68 11.10
N ASN A 297 5.23 34.73 10.50
CA ASN A 297 6.33 33.92 11.10
C ASN A 297 6.54 32.51 10.48
N VAL A 298 5.87 32.13 9.38
CA VAL A 298 5.97 30.74 8.85
C VAL A 298 6.93 30.62 7.65
N LEU A 299 8.03 29.88 7.83
CA LEU A 299 9.15 29.70 6.89
C LEU A 299 8.87 28.73 5.71
N ASN A 300 7.64 28.67 5.18
CA ASN A 300 7.20 27.56 4.30
C ASN A 300 7.79 27.50 2.88
N ASP A 301 8.40 28.59 2.38
CA ASP A 301 9.13 28.62 1.09
C ASP A 301 10.59 29.12 1.25
N THR A 302 11.10 29.10 2.48
CA THR A 302 12.51 29.28 2.80
C THR A 302 13.26 27.97 2.51
N PRO A 303 14.38 27.98 1.76
CA PRO A 303 15.23 26.81 1.64
C PRO A 303 15.86 26.44 2.99
N VAL A 304 16.25 25.17 3.17
CA VAL A 304 16.83 24.66 4.41
C VAL A 304 18.18 25.33 4.70
N SER A 305 18.94 25.71 3.66
CA SER A 305 20.18 26.46 3.82
C SER A 305 20.00 27.91 4.33
N ALA A 306 18.78 28.44 4.24
CA ALA A 306 18.43 29.80 4.66
C ALA A 306 17.45 29.84 5.86
N ASP A 307 17.13 28.67 6.44
CA ASP A 307 16.30 28.56 7.63
C ASP A 307 17.16 28.77 8.89
N ARG A 308 16.92 29.87 9.60
CA ARG A 308 17.64 30.24 10.84
C ARG A 308 17.51 29.20 11.94
N ASN A 309 16.39 28.48 12.03
CA ASN A 309 16.21 27.41 13.01
C ASN A 309 17.03 26.19 12.62
N ALA A 310 17.04 25.83 11.33
CA ALA A 310 17.86 24.73 10.83
C ALA A 310 19.36 25.01 11.03
N GLU A 311 19.80 26.24 10.76
CA GLU A 311 21.17 26.72 10.99
C GLU A 311 21.55 26.69 12.48
N TYR A 312 20.69 27.21 13.36
CA TYR A 312 20.91 27.17 14.81
C TYR A 312 21.04 25.72 15.32
N LEU A 313 20.11 24.85 14.95
CA LEU A 313 20.11 23.43 15.36
C LEU A 313 21.34 22.68 14.84
N ALA A 314 21.75 22.96 13.60
CA ALA A 314 22.95 22.37 13.02
C ALA A 314 24.21 22.77 13.80
N GLN A 315 24.31 24.02 14.26
CA GLN A 315 25.41 24.46 15.11
C GLN A 315 25.36 23.85 16.52
N GLN A 316 24.20 23.89 17.19
CA GLN A 316 24.04 23.38 18.57
C GLN A 316 24.38 21.89 18.69
N HIS A 317 23.96 21.09 17.72
CA HIS A 317 24.14 19.63 17.72
C HIS A 317 25.28 19.15 16.82
N ARG A 318 26.04 20.08 16.21
CA ARG A 318 27.10 19.83 15.21
C ARG A 318 26.69 18.85 14.10
N ALA A 319 25.55 19.11 13.45
CA ALA A 319 25.12 18.32 12.29
C ALA A 319 26.17 18.33 11.18
N ASP A 320 26.48 17.19 10.58
CA ASP A 320 27.31 17.14 9.38
C ASP A 320 26.49 17.54 8.13
N ILE A 321 25.22 17.12 8.10
CA ILE A 321 24.27 17.35 7.00
C ILE A 321 22.91 17.79 7.53
N VAL A 322 22.27 18.73 6.83
CA VAL A 322 20.87 19.11 7.00
C VAL A 322 20.17 18.94 5.64
N ILE A 323 19.14 18.11 5.54
CA ILE A 323 18.46 17.80 4.26
C ILE A 323 16.95 17.93 4.35
N SER A 324 16.33 18.48 3.30
CA SER A 324 14.88 18.48 3.19
C SER A 324 14.33 17.06 2.97
N THR A 325 13.20 16.69 3.60
CA THR A 325 12.54 15.39 3.32
C THR A 325 12.20 15.22 1.83
N SER A 326 12.02 16.32 1.08
CA SER A 326 11.76 16.25 -0.36
C SER A 326 12.99 15.80 -1.15
N ALA A 327 14.19 16.25 -0.79
CA ALA A 327 15.43 15.76 -1.39
C ALA A 327 15.70 14.30 -1.01
N LEU A 328 15.53 13.93 0.26
CA LEU A 328 15.74 12.55 0.69
C LEU A 328 14.83 11.55 -0.06
N LYS A 329 13.60 11.95 -0.38
CA LYS A 329 12.69 11.19 -1.26
C LYS A 329 13.22 11.06 -2.68
N VAL A 330 13.64 12.17 -3.28
CA VAL A 330 14.17 12.16 -4.66
C VAL A 330 15.46 11.37 -4.76
N LEU A 331 16.35 11.41 -3.76
CA LEU A 331 17.55 10.56 -3.71
C LEU A 331 17.21 9.07 -3.59
N ALA A 332 16.15 8.71 -2.85
CA ALA A 332 15.72 7.31 -2.71
C ALA A 332 15.02 6.74 -3.96
N ASP A 333 14.25 7.58 -4.66
CA ASP A 333 13.34 7.24 -5.76
C ASP A 333 14.05 7.18 -7.13
N ASN A 334 15.27 6.62 -7.17
CA ASN A 334 16.10 6.44 -8.38
C ASN A 334 16.25 4.94 -8.69
N HIS A 335 15.23 4.38 -9.32
CA HIS A 335 15.13 2.95 -9.61
C HIS A 335 15.59 2.64 -11.04
N GLY A 336 16.41 1.59 -11.19
CA GLY A 336 16.82 1.06 -12.48
C GLY A 336 15.72 0.20 -13.15
N PRO A 337 15.97 -0.34 -14.36
CA PRO A 337 17.24 -0.27 -15.09
C PRO A 337 17.48 1.07 -15.81
N ASN A 338 16.43 1.81 -16.16
CA ASN A 338 16.53 2.99 -17.04
C ASN A 338 16.91 4.30 -16.32
N PHE A 339 16.66 4.40 -15.02
CA PHE A 339 16.86 5.63 -14.24
C PHE A 339 16.15 6.87 -14.84
N ASP A 340 14.92 6.70 -15.35
CA ASP A 340 14.10 7.70 -16.08
C ASP A 340 13.76 9.02 -15.32
N LYS A 341 14.30 9.26 -14.13
CA LYS A 341 14.00 10.46 -13.33
C LYS A 341 14.96 11.59 -13.69
N GLU A 342 14.44 12.79 -13.93
CA GLU A 342 15.24 14.00 -14.04
C GLU A 342 15.02 14.89 -12.81
N TRP A 343 16.09 15.40 -12.20
CA TRP A 343 16.00 16.33 -11.07
C TRP A 343 17.29 17.14 -10.84
N ASP A 344 17.10 18.34 -10.26
CA ASP A 344 18.17 19.19 -9.75
C ASP A 344 17.95 19.42 -8.24
N ILE A 345 18.94 19.14 -7.40
CA ILE A 345 18.93 19.43 -5.95
C ILE A 345 20.07 20.40 -5.63
N PRO A 346 19.78 21.66 -5.27
CA PRO A 346 20.78 22.60 -4.79
C PRO A 346 21.40 22.14 -3.46
N VAL A 347 22.71 22.35 -3.33
CA VAL A 347 23.49 22.03 -2.13
C VAL A 347 24.36 23.23 -1.76
N GLU A 348 24.41 23.59 -0.48
CA GLU A 348 25.22 24.70 0.03
C GLU A 348 26.05 24.22 1.20
N VAL A 349 27.38 24.33 1.10
CA VAL A 349 28.32 23.95 2.16
C VAL A 349 28.73 25.21 2.90
N LYS A 350 28.42 25.29 4.19
CA LYS A 350 28.76 26.43 5.07
C LYS A 350 29.72 25.99 6.17
N SER A 351 30.61 26.87 6.59
CA SER A 351 31.54 26.64 7.70
C SER A 351 31.23 27.59 8.86
N TYR A 352 31.01 27.02 10.06
CA TYR A 352 30.74 27.77 11.29
C TYR A 352 31.88 27.57 12.29
N MET A 353 32.06 28.52 13.19
CA MET A 353 32.95 28.36 14.34
C MET A 353 32.18 27.73 15.50
N THR A 354 32.50 26.51 15.87
CA THR A 354 31.86 25.76 16.96
C THR A 354 32.85 25.48 18.09
N LYS A 355 32.39 25.49 19.34
CA LYS A 355 33.21 25.05 20.48
C LYS A 355 33.35 23.53 20.47
N ASP A 356 34.59 23.06 20.54
CA ASP A 356 34.94 21.64 20.69
C ASP A 356 34.60 21.10 22.09
N ALA A 357 34.76 19.79 22.31
CA ALA A 357 34.45 19.18 23.62
C ALA A 357 35.35 19.73 24.73
N GLU A 358 36.54 20.18 24.34
CA GLU A 358 37.59 20.83 25.14
C GLU A 358 37.41 22.37 25.20
N GLY A 359 36.33 22.91 24.64
CA GLY A 359 36.01 24.35 24.65
C GLY A 359 36.67 25.21 23.56
N ASN A 360 37.64 24.67 22.83
CA ASN A 360 38.35 25.37 21.76
C ASN A 360 37.45 25.69 20.54
N MET A 361 37.66 26.82 19.87
CA MET A 361 36.85 27.20 18.71
C MET A 361 37.40 26.60 17.41
N THR A 362 36.70 25.62 16.84
CA THR A 362 37.09 24.96 15.57
C THR A 362 36.08 25.18 14.45
N LYS A 363 36.55 25.05 13.21
CA LYS A 363 35.74 25.20 11.99
C LYS A 363 34.97 23.90 11.72
N HIS A 364 33.67 23.89 12.01
CA HIS A 364 32.78 22.81 11.61
C HIS A 364 32.10 23.12 10.28
N ARG A 365 32.13 22.18 9.33
CA ARG A 365 31.43 22.31 8.05
C ARG A 365 30.08 21.60 8.11
N VAL A 366 29.05 22.25 7.60
CA VAL A 366 27.69 21.72 7.51
C VAL A 366 27.23 21.77 6.07
N VAL A 367 26.74 20.65 5.56
CA VAL A 367 26.17 20.55 4.20
C VAL A 367 24.66 20.72 4.28
N TYR A 368 24.12 21.74 3.62
CA TYR A 368 22.69 21.96 3.48
C TYR A 368 22.23 21.43 2.11
N ILE A 369 21.34 20.43 2.11
CA ILE A 369 20.76 19.83 0.91
C ILE A 369 19.30 20.29 0.81
N ASP A 370 19.07 21.19 -0.11
CA ASP A 370 17.79 21.90 -0.23
C ASP A 370 16.69 21.05 -0.84
N LYS A 371 15.50 21.64 -1.03
CA LYS A 371 14.37 20.95 -1.67
C LYS A 371 14.58 20.88 -3.20
N PRO A 372 14.42 19.72 -3.85
CA PRO A 372 14.59 19.54 -5.29
C PRO A 372 13.78 20.55 -6.11
N MET A 373 14.31 20.92 -7.26
CA MET A 373 13.62 21.72 -8.27
C MET A 373 12.39 20.99 -8.82
N PRO A 374 11.37 21.73 -9.31
CA PRO A 374 10.21 21.10 -9.93
C PRO A 374 10.62 20.30 -11.17
N LYS A 375 9.92 19.19 -11.44
CA LYS A 375 10.13 18.42 -12.67
C LYS A 375 9.86 19.28 -13.90
N LYS A 376 10.65 19.08 -14.96
CA LYS A 376 10.47 19.75 -16.26
C LYS A 376 9.43 19.02 -17.12
N VAL A 377 9.49 17.69 -17.14
CA VAL A 377 8.52 16.80 -17.81
C VAL A 377 7.57 16.17 -16.78
N TRP A 378 6.28 16.16 -17.09
CA TRP A 378 5.22 15.59 -16.27
C TRP A 378 4.38 14.59 -17.03
N THR A 379 3.98 13.50 -16.39
CA THR A 379 2.94 12.61 -16.92
C THR A 379 1.54 13.01 -16.45
N PRO A 380 0.47 12.63 -17.17
CA PRO A 380 -0.92 12.84 -16.75
C PRO A 380 -1.23 12.33 -15.34
N LEU A 381 -0.66 11.18 -14.94
CA LEU A 381 -0.87 10.61 -13.61
C LEU A 381 -0.20 11.46 -12.52
N GLU A 382 1.03 11.93 -12.74
CA GLU A 382 1.75 12.79 -11.79
C GLU A 382 1.06 14.14 -11.58
N LYS A 383 0.52 14.74 -12.66
CA LYS A 383 -0.30 15.96 -12.59
C LYS A 383 -1.50 15.76 -11.66
N LYS A 384 -2.29 14.71 -11.92
CA LYS A 384 -3.45 14.35 -11.07
C LYS A 384 -3.03 13.99 -9.65
N GLN A 385 -1.91 13.29 -9.45
CA GLN A 385 -1.46 12.86 -8.12
C GLN A 385 -1.04 14.04 -7.25
N LEU A 386 -0.36 15.05 -7.83
CA LEU A 386 -0.06 16.29 -7.13
C LEU A 386 -1.34 17.06 -6.79
N PHE A 387 -2.29 17.20 -7.72
CA PHE A 387 -3.56 17.87 -7.49
C PHE A 387 -4.39 17.19 -6.40
N PHE A 388 -4.63 15.88 -6.49
CA PHE A 388 -5.43 15.16 -5.49
C PHE A 388 -4.77 15.11 -4.12
N LYS A 389 -3.44 15.07 -4.04
CA LYS A 389 -2.71 15.24 -2.77
C LYS A 389 -2.94 16.61 -2.15
N LYS A 390 -3.15 17.65 -2.95
CA LYS A 390 -3.39 19.03 -2.49
C LYS A 390 -4.85 19.25 -2.11
N ALA A 391 -5.78 18.78 -2.94
CA ALA A 391 -7.21 18.78 -2.65
C ALA A 391 -7.55 17.94 -1.41
N SER A 392 -6.87 16.81 -1.18
CA SER A 392 -7.09 15.96 0.00
C SER A 392 -6.62 16.62 1.29
N LEU A 393 -5.47 17.29 1.27
CA LEU A 393 -5.03 18.15 2.38
C LEU A 393 -6.12 19.20 2.66
N LEU A 394 -6.45 20.07 1.71
CA LEU A 394 -7.42 21.15 1.92
C LEU A 394 -8.82 20.69 2.38
N ASN A 395 -9.25 19.48 2.03
CA ASN A 395 -10.56 18.95 2.42
C ASN A 395 -10.59 18.22 3.76
N PHE A 396 -9.46 17.68 4.24
CA PHE A 396 -9.41 16.94 5.51
C PHE A 396 -8.70 17.69 6.64
N THR A 397 -7.94 18.74 6.34
CA THR A 397 -7.21 19.50 7.36
C THR A 397 -8.03 20.66 7.90
N GLU A 398 -8.19 20.72 9.21
CA GLU A 398 -8.75 21.84 9.95
C GLU A 398 -7.66 22.51 10.78
N ILE A 399 -7.53 23.83 10.66
CA ILE A 399 -6.55 24.62 11.41
C ILE A 399 -7.18 25.06 12.74
N VAL A 400 -7.26 24.13 13.70
CA VAL A 400 -7.75 24.44 15.04
C VAL A 400 -6.71 25.30 15.77
N HIS A 401 -7.10 26.51 16.16
CA HIS A 401 -6.23 27.49 16.85
C HIS A 401 -6.03 27.16 18.35
N ASN A 402 -5.74 25.90 18.67
CA ASN A 402 -5.44 25.46 20.04
C ASN A 402 -3.93 25.38 20.28
N LYS A 403 -3.47 25.92 21.41
CA LYS A 403 -2.06 25.89 21.83
C LYS A 403 -1.66 24.49 22.30
N MET A 404 -1.20 23.64 21.38
CA MET A 404 -0.58 22.34 21.67
C MET A 404 0.71 22.16 20.85
N PHE A 405 1.77 21.67 21.52
CA PHE A 405 3.15 21.80 21.06
C PHE A 405 3.70 20.51 20.42
N ARG A 406 3.91 20.48 19.09
CA ARG A 406 4.77 19.50 18.38
C ARG A 406 5.20 20.02 16.98
N MET A 407 6.28 19.51 16.38
CA MET A 407 6.95 20.12 15.22
C MET A 407 6.40 19.67 13.86
N ALA A 408 6.45 20.59 12.90
CA ALA A 408 6.58 20.29 11.47
C ALA A 408 7.99 19.71 11.20
N THR A 409 8.20 18.74 10.30
CA THR A 409 7.90 18.84 8.86
C THR A 409 7.55 17.49 8.22
N PRO A 410 6.88 17.47 7.05
CA PRO A 410 5.76 18.33 6.69
C PRO A 410 4.51 17.85 7.47
N VAL A 411 3.44 18.66 7.41
CA VAL A 411 2.05 18.36 7.83
C VAL A 411 1.87 16.99 8.51
N VAL A 412 2.24 16.96 9.80
CA VAL A 412 1.92 15.86 10.71
C VAL A 412 0.61 16.24 11.37
N PHE A 413 -0.40 15.41 11.22
CA PHE A 413 -1.74 15.69 11.70
C PHE A 413 -2.06 14.97 12.99
N GLN A 414 -2.79 15.65 13.86
CA GLN A 414 -3.42 15.04 15.02
C GLN A 414 -4.84 14.57 14.66
N TYR A 415 -5.26 13.46 15.27
CA TYR A 415 -6.65 13.00 15.29
C TYR A 415 -7.10 12.74 16.74
N SER A 416 -8.36 13.05 17.03
CA SER A 416 -9.05 12.73 18.28
C SER A 416 -10.37 12.01 17.99
N GLU A 417 -10.58 10.86 18.62
CA GLU A 417 -11.83 10.09 18.50
C GLU A 417 -12.95 10.76 19.30
N THR A 418 -13.77 11.56 18.65
CA THR A 418 -15.08 11.97 19.20
C THR A 418 -16.17 11.09 18.61
N ASN A 419 -16.73 10.21 19.45
CA ASN A 419 -17.90 9.42 19.09
C ASN A 419 -19.08 10.36 18.82
N LYS A 420 -19.69 10.22 17.63
CA LYS A 420 -20.70 11.15 17.14
C LYS A 420 -22.12 10.90 17.69
N SER A 421 -22.18 10.44 18.94
CA SER A 421 -23.38 10.29 19.76
C SER A 421 -23.54 11.40 20.81
N ASP A 422 -22.44 12.06 21.19
CA ASP A 422 -22.42 12.93 22.37
C ASP A 422 -22.50 14.43 22.00
N CYS A 423 -22.52 14.75 20.70
CA CYS A 423 -22.50 16.12 20.18
C CYS A 423 -23.76 16.94 20.46
N ASP A 424 -24.87 16.29 20.86
CA ASP A 424 -26.15 16.95 21.15
C ASP A 424 -26.38 17.15 22.67
N ALA A 425 -25.43 16.74 23.53
CA ALA A 425 -25.57 16.80 25.00
C ALA A 425 -24.46 17.60 25.73
N ALA A 426 -23.33 17.87 25.07
CA ALA A 426 -22.12 18.37 25.73
C ALA A 426 -21.97 19.91 25.78
N SER A 427 -23.02 20.64 26.15
CA SER A 427 -22.90 22.08 26.54
C SER A 427 -22.53 22.28 28.02
N ARG A 428 -21.91 21.28 28.67
CA ARG A 428 -21.59 21.33 30.10
C ARG A 428 -20.11 21.04 30.38
N THR A 429 -19.44 22.10 30.81
CA THR A 429 -18.23 22.13 31.67
C THR A 429 -16.91 21.62 31.08
N ILE A 430 -16.00 22.57 30.84
CA ILE A 430 -14.59 22.39 30.42
C ILE A 430 -13.75 21.52 31.40
N ALA A 431 -14.25 21.28 32.62
CA ALA A 431 -13.56 20.49 33.64
C ALA A 431 -13.45 18.99 33.29
N ASP A 432 -14.47 18.38 32.69
CA ASP A 432 -14.46 16.93 32.41
C ASP A 432 -13.56 16.56 31.22
N LEU A 433 -13.35 17.49 30.30
CA LEU A 433 -12.38 17.36 29.21
C LEU A 433 -10.93 17.19 29.72
N LYS A 434 -10.60 17.70 30.92
CA LYS A 434 -9.25 17.57 31.50
C LYS A 434 -8.94 16.19 32.11
N LYS A 435 -9.94 15.32 32.31
CA LYS A 435 -9.75 14.00 32.96
C LYS A 435 -9.54 12.82 32.00
N LYS A 436 -9.75 13.00 30.68
CA LYS A 436 -9.37 12.01 29.66
C LYS A 436 -8.08 12.46 28.98
N GLN A 437 -6.98 11.74 29.21
CA GLN A 437 -5.80 11.86 28.34
C GLN A 437 -6.15 11.36 26.94
N GLU A 438 -6.50 12.27 26.04
CA GLU A 438 -6.78 11.94 24.64
C GLU A 438 -5.51 11.38 23.97
N LYS A 439 -5.59 10.17 23.42
CA LYS A 439 -4.51 9.55 22.65
C LYS A 439 -4.37 10.24 21.29
N CYS A 440 -3.65 11.35 21.29
CA CYS A 440 -3.32 12.14 20.11
C CYS A 440 -2.38 11.34 19.16
N LYS A 441 -2.93 10.74 18.10
CA LYS A 441 -2.14 9.99 17.11
C LYS A 441 -1.68 10.90 15.97
N THR A 442 -0.42 10.75 15.58
CA THR A 442 0.25 11.58 14.56
C THR A 442 0.26 10.90 13.19
N TYR A 443 -0.14 11.64 12.14
CA TYR A 443 -0.28 11.11 10.77
C TYR A 443 0.49 11.92 9.72
N VAL A 444 1.09 11.24 8.74
CA VAL A 444 1.41 11.82 7.42
C VAL A 444 0.41 11.33 6.38
N THR A 445 0.03 12.17 5.43
CA THR A 445 -0.92 11.80 4.35
C THR A 445 -0.20 11.47 3.04
N SER A 446 -0.62 10.38 2.40
CA SER A 446 -0.31 10.08 1.00
C SER A 446 -1.59 9.86 0.20
N THR A 447 -1.53 10.11 -1.11
CA THR A 447 -2.65 9.90 -2.02
C THR A 447 -2.19 8.99 -3.15
N LYS A 448 -2.86 7.85 -3.30
CA LYS A 448 -2.70 6.91 -4.40
C LYS A 448 -3.91 7.04 -5.33
N ILE A 449 -3.62 7.08 -6.63
CA ILE A 449 -4.66 7.10 -7.66
C ILE A 449 -4.98 5.66 -8.04
N GLU A 450 -6.27 5.38 -8.14
CA GLU A 450 -6.85 4.14 -8.64
C GLU A 450 -7.43 4.41 -10.04
N ASN A 451 -6.85 3.81 -11.06
CA ASN A 451 -7.29 3.94 -12.46
C ASN A 451 -8.42 2.94 -12.78
N GLN A 452 -8.39 1.75 -12.17
CA GLN A 452 -9.39 0.69 -12.34
C GLN A 452 -10.20 0.38 -11.05
N PRO A 453 -10.84 1.38 -10.41
CA PRO A 453 -11.53 1.20 -9.11
C PRO A 453 -12.76 0.28 -9.16
N TYR A 454 -13.20 -0.14 -10.35
CA TYR A 454 -14.24 -1.15 -10.56
C TYR A 454 -13.74 -2.59 -10.40
N PHE A 455 -12.43 -2.83 -10.36
CA PHE A 455 -11.82 -4.15 -10.16
C PHE A 455 -11.26 -4.36 -8.75
N GLY A 456 -10.87 -3.30 -8.06
CA GLY A 456 -10.34 -3.35 -6.71
C GLY A 456 -9.44 -2.16 -6.43
N CYS A 457 -8.36 -2.40 -5.70
CA CYS A 457 -7.26 -1.45 -5.53
C CYS A 457 -6.06 -1.91 -6.36
N GLU A 458 -5.32 -0.96 -6.92
CA GLU A 458 -4.05 -1.20 -7.58
C GLU A 458 -2.93 -1.40 -6.54
N VAL A 459 -1.96 -2.26 -6.88
CA VAL A 459 -0.72 -2.43 -6.11
C VAL A 459 0.04 -1.09 -6.03
N SER A 460 0.70 -0.84 -4.90
CA SER A 460 1.59 0.32 -4.73
C SER A 460 2.87 0.14 -5.55
N THR A 461 3.22 1.11 -6.39
CA THR A 461 4.45 1.01 -7.19
C THR A 461 5.72 1.08 -6.33
N LEU A 462 6.85 0.61 -6.86
CA LEU A 462 8.15 0.73 -6.19
C LEU A 462 8.45 2.19 -5.77
N SER A 463 8.18 3.15 -6.66
CA SER A 463 8.30 4.60 -6.37
C SER A 463 7.38 5.04 -5.23
N GLU A 464 6.11 4.60 -5.23
CA GLU A 464 5.16 4.90 -4.16
C GLU A 464 5.59 4.30 -2.81
N ILE A 465 6.06 3.06 -2.79
CA ILE A 465 6.58 2.39 -1.58
C ILE A 465 7.83 3.11 -1.06
N THR A 466 8.79 3.43 -1.92
CA THR A 466 9.99 4.19 -1.56
C THR A 466 9.63 5.56 -0.96
N GLN A 467 8.70 6.29 -1.58
CA GLN A 467 8.22 7.59 -1.09
C GLN A 467 7.49 7.49 0.26
N GLN A 468 6.81 6.37 0.54
CA GLN A 468 6.12 6.08 1.80
C GLN A 468 7.11 5.64 2.90
N TRP A 469 8.07 4.79 2.55
CA TRP A 469 9.16 4.37 3.42
C TRP A 469 9.97 5.58 3.92
N VAL A 470 10.43 6.48 3.02
CA VAL A 470 11.13 7.71 3.44
C VAL A 470 10.26 8.62 4.31
N GLN A 471 8.93 8.65 4.10
CA GLN A 471 8.03 9.45 4.95
C GLN A 471 7.99 8.98 6.39
N LEU A 472 7.95 7.66 6.60
CA LEU A 472 7.86 7.05 7.92
C LEU A 472 9.25 6.90 8.58
N LEU A 473 10.30 6.64 7.79
CA LEU A 473 11.68 6.52 8.26
C LEU A 473 12.14 7.77 9.04
N VAL A 474 11.91 8.97 8.50
CA VAL A 474 12.31 10.22 9.15
C VAL A 474 11.25 10.76 10.14
N ARG A 475 10.18 10.00 10.40
CA ARG A 475 9.08 10.33 11.33
C ARG A 475 8.63 9.09 12.11
N PRO A 476 9.43 8.61 13.07
CA PRO A 476 8.93 7.58 13.96
C PRO A 476 7.74 8.09 14.78
N ASN A 477 7.00 7.15 15.36
CA ASN A 477 5.75 7.40 16.07
C ASN A 477 4.66 8.08 15.22
N THR A 478 4.78 8.01 13.89
CA THR A 478 3.81 8.56 12.92
C THR A 478 3.25 7.44 12.05
N SER A 479 1.95 7.47 11.78
CA SER A 479 1.28 6.56 10.86
C SER A 479 1.03 7.23 9.50
N LEU A 480 0.93 6.44 8.44
CA LEU A 480 0.60 6.91 7.11
C LEU A 480 -0.91 6.78 6.89
N LEU A 481 -1.61 7.89 6.69
CA LEU A 481 -2.97 7.90 6.15
C LEU A 481 -2.87 7.87 4.62
N LEU A 482 -3.10 6.70 4.03
CA LEU A 482 -3.14 6.51 2.59
C LEU A 482 -4.59 6.66 2.09
N LEU A 483 -4.80 7.67 1.25
CA LEU A 483 -6.08 7.94 0.61
C LEU A 483 -6.07 7.36 -0.80
N ARG A 484 -6.96 6.41 -1.09
CA ARG A 484 -7.12 5.83 -2.44
C ARG A 484 -8.23 6.56 -3.19
N VAL A 485 -7.88 7.22 -4.30
CA VAL A 485 -8.74 8.17 -5.01
C VAL A 485 -8.96 7.72 -6.45
N CYS A 486 -10.20 7.71 -6.92
CA CYS A 486 -10.53 7.35 -8.30
C CYS A 486 -10.03 8.43 -9.29
N ASN A 487 -9.24 8.00 -10.29
CA ASN A 487 -8.53 8.85 -11.26
C ASN A 487 -9.40 9.95 -11.90
N ASN A 488 -10.65 9.62 -12.27
CA ASN A 488 -11.49 10.50 -13.08
C ASN A 488 -12.54 11.28 -12.29
N SER A 489 -12.87 10.88 -11.06
CA SER A 489 -13.97 11.48 -10.28
C SER A 489 -13.53 12.13 -8.97
N GLY A 490 -12.30 11.90 -8.50
CA GLY A 490 -11.86 12.38 -7.18
C GLY A 490 -12.57 11.71 -6.00
N GLU A 491 -13.42 10.71 -6.23
CA GLU A 491 -14.07 9.93 -5.17
C GLU A 491 -13.05 9.07 -4.43
N ILE A 492 -13.13 9.07 -3.10
CA ILE A 492 -12.28 8.23 -2.26
C ILE A 492 -12.88 6.82 -2.23
N LEU A 493 -12.10 5.86 -2.73
CA LEU A 493 -12.43 4.44 -2.74
C LEU A 493 -12.30 3.84 -1.33
N MET A 494 -11.23 4.20 -0.61
CA MET A 494 -11.01 3.89 0.80
C MET A 494 -9.91 4.75 1.42
N THR A 495 -9.79 4.66 2.73
CA THR A 495 -8.68 5.18 3.52
C THR A 495 -8.01 4.05 4.27
N GLU A 496 -6.69 3.94 4.18
CA GLU A 496 -5.88 2.99 4.93
C GLU A 496 -4.98 3.72 5.92
N GLU A 497 -4.84 3.18 7.12
CA GLU A 497 -3.79 3.56 8.05
C GLU A 497 -2.67 2.52 7.96
N ARG A 498 -1.43 2.94 7.64
CA ARG A 498 -0.27 2.06 7.50
C ARG A 498 0.90 2.48 8.40
N CYS A 499 1.68 1.52 8.87
CA CYS A 499 2.92 1.72 9.64
C CYS A 499 4.16 1.22 8.86
N LEU A 500 5.36 1.57 9.34
CA LEU A 500 6.62 1.28 8.63
C LEU A 500 6.85 -0.22 8.36
N PRO A 501 6.60 -1.15 9.31
CA PRO A 501 6.65 -2.60 9.04
C PRO A 501 5.73 -3.07 7.91
N GLU A 502 4.53 -2.49 7.77
CA GLU A 502 3.58 -2.86 6.71
C GLU A 502 4.06 -2.37 5.34
N ILE A 503 4.60 -1.15 5.26
CA ILE A 503 5.21 -0.63 4.01
C ILE A 503 6.43 -1.47 3.60
N LEU A 504 7.23 -1.93 4.57
CA LEU A 504 8.34 -2.84 4.30
C LEU A 504 7.86 -4.25 3.87
N LYS A 505 6.76 -4.74 4.43
CA LYS A 505 6.14 -6.03 4.02
C LYS A 505 5.60 -5.95 2.60
N ASP A 506 4.90 -4.87 2.26
CA ASP A 506 4.36 -4.65 0.91
C ASP A 506 5.50 -4.43 -0.10
N GLY A 507 6.56 -3.71 0.29
CA GLY A 507 7.75 -3.52 -0.53
C GLY A 507 8.52 -4.81 -0.85
N LYS A 508 8.58 -5.77 0.09
CA LYS A 508 9.24 -7.07 -0.10
C LYS A 508 8.51 -8.02 -1.06
N GLN A 509 7.31 -7.68 -1.52
CA GLN A 509 6.58 -8.51 -2.48
C GLN A 509 7.36 -8.58 -3.80
N SER A 510 7.43 -9.78 -4.40
CA SER A 510 8.31 -10.08 -5.55
C SER A 510 8.09 -9.19 -6.77
N HIS A 511 6.87 -8.70 -6.96
CA HIS A 511 6.49 -7.80 -8.05
C HIS A 511 6.72 -6.30 -7.75
N VAL A 512 7.12 -5.95 -6.52
CA VAL A 512 7.55 -4.60 -6.13
C VAL A 512 9.07 -4.52 -6.03
N GLY A 513 9.71 -5.52 -5.39
CA GLY A 513 11.17 -5.64 -5.33
C GLY A 513 11.88 -4.58 -4.49
N PHE A 514 11.19 -3.92 -3.55
CA PHE A 514 11.80 -2.89 -2.71
C PHE A 514 12.76 -3.49 -1.66
N SER A 515 14.02 -3.07 -1.71
CA SER A 515 14.98 -3.24 -0.61
C SER A 515 15.40 -1.90 -0.06
N SER A 516 15.39 -1.75 1.27
CA SER A 516 15.92 -0.56 1.94
C SER A 516 17.42 -0.38 1.76
N SER A 517 18.19 -1.43 1.42
CA SER A 517 19.63 -1.33 1.23
C SER A 517 20.02 -0.38 0.09
N GLN A 518 19.26 -0.37 -1.02
CA GLN A 518 19.57 0.45 -2.20
C GLN A 518 19.44 1.97 -1.93
N PRO A 519 18.30 2.49 -1.41
CA PRO A 519 18.21 3.90 -1.00
C PRO A 519 19.27 4.30 0.04
N LEU A 520 19.59 3.43 1.00
CA LEU A 520 20.61 3.71 2.01
C LEU A 520 22.02 3.77 1.40
N ALA A 521 22.32 2.94 0.39
CA ALA A 521 23.57 2.99 -0.34
C ALA A 521 23.70 4.30 -1.15
N ILE A 522 22.63 4.76 -1.80
CA ILE A 522 22.58 6.07 -2.48
C ILE A 522 22.85 7.19 -1.47
N PHE A 523 22.15 7.19 -0.33
CA PHE A 523 22.35 8.19 0.73
C PHE A 523 23.82 8.20 1.18
N TYR A 524 24.41 7.04 1.47
CA TYR A 524 25.81 6.94 1.88
C TYR A 524 26.77 7.47 0.80
N ALA A 525 26.58 7.12 -0.47
CA ALA A 525 27.43 7.56 -1.58
C ALA A 525 27.36 9.09 -1.80
N VAL A 526 26.15 9.66 -1.79
CA VAL A 526 25.92 11.10 -1.92
C VAL A 526 26.48 11.84 -0.70
N PHE A 527 26.11 11.43 0.52
CA PHE A 527 26.52 12.09 1.77
C PHE A 527 28.03 12.06 1.96
N SER A 528 28.67 10.90 1.75
CA SER A 528 30.13 10.76 1.84
C SER A 528 30.86 11.64 0.82
N THR A 529 30.21 11.97 -0.31
CA THR A 529 30.80 12.79 -1.37
C THR A 529 30.63 14.27 -1.10
N VAL A 530 29.43 14.74 -0.75
CA VAL A 530 29.20 16.16 -0.43
C VAL A 530 29.95 16.61 0.84
N LEU A 531 30.19 15.71 1.81
CA LEU A 531 30.96 16.01 3.02
C LEU A 531 32.46 16.26 2.76
N ARG A 532 33.00 15.79 1.64
CA ARG A 532 34.39 16.11 1.26
C ARG A 532 34.52 17.54 0.74
N GLN A 533 33.46 18.11 0.18
CA GLN A 533 33.54 19.36 -0.57
C GLN A 533 33.84 20.61 0.27
N PRO A 534 34.63 21.57 -0.25
CA PRO A 534 34.89 22.83 0.44
C PRO A 534 33.63 23.71 0.52
N THR A 535 33.66 24.72 1.40
CA THR A 535 32.61 25.75 1.51
C THR A 535 32.29 26.35 0.14
N GLY A 536 31.01 26.40 -0.24
CA GLY A 536 30.58 26.83 -1.57
C GLY A 536 29.16 26.39 -1.95
N HIS A 537 28.76 26.72 -3.18
CA HIS A 537 27.47 26.31 -3.76
C HIS A 537 27.68 25.20 -4.78
N TYR A 538 26.81 24.20 -4.73
CA TYR A 538 26.85 23.00 -5.56
C TYR A 538 25.44 22.63 -6.04
N LEU A 539 25.38 21.73 -7.01
CA LEU A 539 24.16 21.17 -7.55
C LEU A 539 24.35 19.66 -7.70
N LEU A 540 23.43 18.87 -7.16
CA LEU A 540 23.28 17.47 -7.55
C LEU A 540 22.29 17.43 -8.72
N HIS A 541 22.81 17.09 -9.89
CA HIS A 541 22.07 17.00 -11.14
C HIS A 541 21.93 15.53 -11.57
N HIS A 542 20.75 15.15 -12.04
CA HIS A 542 20.49 13.84 -12.63
C HIS A 542 19.58 14.00 -13.85
N ASP A 543 20.01 13.45 -14.99
CA ASP A 543 19.29 13.41 -16.27
C ASP A 543 19.30 11.94 -16.74
N PRO A 544 18.22 11.40 -17.34
CA PRO A 544 18.22 10.02 -17.87
C PRO A 544 19.41 9.67 -18.78
N LYS A 545 20.04 10.65 -19.44
CA LYS A 545 21.27 10.48 -20.25
C LYS A 545 22.52 10.18 -19.43
N THR A 546 22.52 10.47 -18.13
CA THR A 546 23.62 10.12 -17.21
C THR A 546 23.39 8.74 -16.55
N GLU A 547 22.34 8.03 -16.98
CA GLU A 547 22.00 6.65 -16.58
C GLU A 547 22.07 6.44 -15.06
N ALA A 548 23.00 5.60 -14.59
CA ALA A 548 23.16 5.26 -13.18
C ALA A 548 24.04 6.24 -12.39
N PHE A 549 24.28 7.47 -12.87
CA PHE A 549 25.18 8.43 -12.24
C PHE A 549 24.53 9.80 -11.98
N ILE A 550 24.66 10.28 -10.74
CA ILE A 550 24.36 11.67 -10.35
C ILE A 550 25.61 12.52 -10.60
N GLN A 551 25.45 13.65 -11.27
CA GLN A 551 26.52 14.64 -11.44
C GLN A 551 26.50 15.62 -10.26
N LEU A 552 27.60 15.66 -9.50
CA LEU A 552 27.89 16.75 -8.58
C LEU A 552 28.58 17.86 -9.38
N MET A 553 27.91 19.01 -9.46
CA MET A 553 28.41 20.21 -10.10
C MET A 553 28.69 21.29 -9.06
N LYS A 554 29.68 22.14 -9.31
CA LYS A 554 30.06 23.27 -8.48
C LYS A 554 29.67 24.57 -9.17
N ALA A 555 29.28 25.59 -8.41
CA ALA A 555 28.97 26.89 -8.99
C ALA A 555 30.22 27.48 -9.67
N ALA A 556 30.09 27.76 -10.96
CA ALA A 556 31.14 28.31 -11.79
C ALA A 556 31.25 29.83 -11.61
N ASP A 557 32.45 30.37 -11.79
CA ASP A 557 32.69 31.81 -11.84
C ASP A 557 32.78 32.22 -13.33
N PRO A 558 31.84 33.02 -13.87
CA PRO A 558 31.75 33.29 -15.32
C PRO A 558 33.04 33.87 -15.91
N ASP A 559 33.82 34.60 -15.11
CA ASP A 559 35.06 35.23 -15.55
C ASP A 559 36.27 34.27 -15.62
N LYS A 560 36.12 33.00 -15.18
CA LYS A 560 37.25 32.04 -15.04
C LYS A 560 37.08 30.73 -15.82
N GLU A 561 35.86 30.31 -16.13
CA GLU A 561 35.57 28.94 -16.61
C GLU A 561 34.99 28.89 -18.04
N THR A 562 35.62 29.62 -18.97
CA THR A 562 35.15 29.76 -20.37
C THR A 562 35.22 28.50 -21.24
N ASN A 563 35.88 27.42 -20.78
CA ASN A 563 36.12 26.19 -21.55
C ASN A 563 35.43 24.92 -20.99
N LEU A 564 34.55 25.04 -19.99
CA LEU A 564 33.85 23.89 -19.38
C LEU A 564 32.43 23.71 -19.97
N GLN A 565 31.92 22.48 -19.90
CA GLN A 565 30.49 22.21 -20.10
C GLN A 565 29.71 22.74 -18.89
N VAL A 566 29.26 23.99 -18.97
CA VAL A 566 28.54 24.66 -17.88
C VAL A 566 27.02 24.48 -18.03
N TYR A 567 26.38 23.94 -16.99
CA TYR A 567 24.92 23.87 -16.87
C TYR A 567 24.38 25.20 -16.32
N ASN A 568 23.41 25.80 -17.01
CA ASN A 568 22.75 27.02 -16.56
C ASN A 568 21.38 26.69 -15.91
N LEU A 569 21.35 26.71 -14.58
CA LEU A 569 20.17 26.43 -13.77
C LEU A 569 19.05 27.45 -14.02
N HIS A 570 19.38 28.74 -14.19
CA HIS A 570 18.36 29.77 -14.39
C HIS A 570 17.67 29.58 -15.75
N LYS A 571 18.43 29.34 -16.82
CA LYS A 571 17.91 29.04 -18.16
C LYS A 571 17.06 27.77 -18.17
N ALA A 572 17.47 26.72 -17.45
CA ALA A 572 16.71 25.47 -17.33
C ALA A 572 15.33 25.64 -16.67
N TYR A 573 15.10 26.72 -15.92
CA TYR A 573 13.84 27.00 -15.20
C TYR A 573 13.20 28.36 -15.58
N ALA A 574 13.73 29.11 -16.54
CA ALA A 574 13.26 30.45 -16.90
C ALA A 574 11.87 30.43 -17.58
N THR A 575 11.69 29.55 -18.56
CA THR A 575 10.47 29.43 -19.39
C THR A 575 9.74 28.13 -19.08
N ALA A 576 9.28 27.99 -17.84
CA ALA A 576 8.65 26.76 -17.35
C ALA A 576 7.21 26.55 -17.85
N SER A 577 7.05 26.32 -19.15
CA SER A 577 5.88 25.64 -19.70
C SER A 577 5.91 24.17 -19.29
N VAL A 578 4.81 23.65 -18.73
CA VAL A 578 4.77 22.27 -18.23
C VAL A 578 4.69 21.27 -19.39
N SER A 579 5.83 20.73 -19.78
CA SER A 579 5.89 19.68 -20.80
C SER A 579 5.16 18.43 -20.29
N THR A 580 4.17 17.97 -21.06
CA THR A 580 3.33 16.82 -20.69
C THR A 580 3.67 15.62 -21.58
N ARG A 581 4.31 14.59 -21.01
CA ARG A 581 4.59 13.33 -21.70
C ARG A 581 3.37 12.43 -21.59
N VAL A 582 2.62 12.31 -22.69
CA VAL A 582 1.49 11.38 -22.81
C VAL A 582 1.97 9.93 -22.84
N TYR A 583 1.12 9.03 -22.37
CA TYR A 583 1.33 7.60 -22.38
C TYR A 583 1.04 6.99 -23.76
N THR A 584 2.01 6.27 -24.32
CA THR A 584 1.85 5.44 -25.52
C THR A 584 1.30 4.04 -25.21
N ALA A 585 1.53 3.56 -23.99
CA ALA A 585 0.94 2.37 -23.38
C ALA A 585 0.52 2.72 -21.95
N PRO A 586 -0.56 2.14 -21.41
CA PRO A 586 -1.06 2.52 -20.09
C PRO A 586 0.00 2.23 -19.01
N PRO A 587 0.17 3.10 -18.00
CA PRO A 587 1.00 2.85 -16.83
C PRO A 587 0.29 1.86 -15.88
N TRP A 588 -0.09 0.70 -16.43
CA TRP A 588 -0.91 -0.29 -15.74
C TRP A 588 -0.12 -1.04 -14.69
N VAL A 589 -0.77 -1.31 -13.57
CA VAL A 589 -0.26 -2.12 -12.48
C VAL A 589 -1.32 -3.13 -12.06
N THR A 590 -0.89 -4.25 -11.49
CA THR A 590 -1.78 -5.32 -11.06
C THR A 590 -2.76 -4.84 -9.99
N ILE A 591 -3.93 -5.50 -9.94
CA ILE A 591 -4.88 -5.33 -8.84
C ILE A 591 -4.32 -6.08 -7.63
N ASP A 592 -4.29 -5.42 -6.48
CA ASP A 592 -3.84 -5.98 -5.21
C ASP A 592 -4.82 -7.06 -4.75
N THR A 593 -4.38 -8.32 -4.80
CA THR A 593 -5.18 -9.49 -4.40
C THR A 593 -5.32 -9.62 -2.88
N HIS A 594 -4.49 -8.89 -2.12
CA HIS A 594 -4.46 -8.94 -0.66
C HIS A 594 -5.32 -7.85 -0.01
N ILE A 595 -5.63 -6.74 -0.69
CA ILE A 595 -6.43 -5.63 -0.14
C ILE A 595 -7.95 -5.87 -0.26
N LEU A 596 -8.61 -5.97 0.90
CA LEU A 596 -10.05 -6.13 1.00
C LEU A 596 -10.76 -4.77 1.07
N THR A 597 -11.24 -4.32 -0.09
CA THR A 597 -12.11 -3.14 -0.19
C THR A 597 -13.41 -3.32 0.61
N PRO A 598 -14.08 -2.22 1.01
CA PRO A 598 -15.45 -2.27 1.53
C PRO A 598 -16.43 -3.03 0.61
N PHE A 599 -16.22 -3.00 -0.71
CA PHE A 599 -16.98 -3.81 -1.68
C PHE A 599 -16.69 -5.32 -1.53
N HIS A 600 -15.41 -5.71 -1.43
CA HIS A 600 -14.98 -7.10 -1.24
C HIS A 600 -15.59 -7.70 0.03
N LYS A 601 -15.53 -6.96 1.15
CA LYS A 601 -16.14 -7.36 2.43
C LYS A 601 -17.66 -7.53 2.31
N LYS A 602 -18.38 -6.51 1.81
CA LYS A 602 -19.85 -6.53 1.75
C LYS A 602 -20.40 -7.64 0.84
N HIS A 603 -19.75 -7.87 -0.31
CA HIS A 603 -20.22 -8.84 -1.30
C HIS A 603 -19.57 -10.21 -1.17
N MET A 604 -18.79 -10.46 -0.10
CA MET A 604 -18.00 -11.67 0.09
C MET A 604 -17.24 -12.08 -1.18
N LYS A 605 -16.60 -11.12 -1.87
CA LYS A 605 -15.90 -11.35 -3.13
C LYS A 605 -14.39 -11.30 -2.91
N ILE A 606 -13.67 -12.34 -3.33
CA ILE A 606 -12.20 -12.35 -3.31
C ILE A 606 -11.66 -11.27 -4.27
N PRO A 607 -10.66 -10.46 -3.87
CA PRO A 607 -10.02 -9.49 -4.76
C PRO A 607 -9.42 -10.16 -6.00
N GLY A 608 -9.44 -9.46 -7.14
CA GLY A 608 -8.86 -9.97 -8.39
C GLY A 608 -9.57 -11.18 -9.01
N THR A 609 -10.82 -11.47 -8.66
CA THR A 609 -11.61 -12.57 -9.27
C THR A 609 -12.73 -12.03 -10.17
N PHE A 610 -13.32 -12.88 -11.02
CA PHE A 610 -14.45 -12.49 -11.87
C PHE A 610 -15.74 -12.30 -11.05
N PRO A 611 -16.80 -11.68 -11.61
CA PRO A 611 -18.07 -11.54 -10.91
C PRO A 611 -18.72 -12.92 -10.73
N MET A 612 -19.09 -13.24 -9.49
CA MET A 612 -19.91 -14.41 -9.16
C MET A 612 -21.26 -14.40 -9.87
N ASN A 613 -21.90 -15.58 -9.91
CA ASN A 613 -23.34 -15.66 -10.03
C ASN A 613 -23.96 -15.25 -8.67
N ASN A 614 -24.85 -14.26 -8.68
CA ASN A 614 -25.41 -13.71 -7.45
C ASN A 614 -26.65 -14.51 -7.03
N PRO A 615 -26.59 -15.33 -5.95
CA PRO A 615 -27.77 -16.06 -5.47
C PRO A 615 -28.85 -15.11 -4.93
N MET A 616 -28.45 -13.92 -4.45
CA MET A 616 -29.35 -12.88 -3.96
C MET A 616 -29.76 -11.84 -5.02
N LYS A 617 -29.75 -12.20 -6.31
CA LYS A 617 -30.59 -11.46 -7.28
C LYS A 617 -32.05 -11.77 -6.95
N ILE A 618 -32.65 -10.97 -6.06
CA ILE A 618 -34.11 -10.88 -5.95
C ILE A 618 -34.60 -10.32 -7.29
N LEU A 619 -34.87 -11.23 -8.22
CA LEU A 619 -35.49 -10.93 -9.50
C LEU A 619 -36.76 -10.12 -9.21
N THR A 620 -36.83 -8.91 -9.75
CA THR A 620 -38.03 -8.08 -9.64
C THR A 620 -39.23 -8.85 -10.16
N LYS A 621 -40.46 -8.54 -9.71
CA LYS A 621 -41.69 -9.20 -10.23
C LYS A 621 -41.74 -9.19 -11.78
N ARG A 622 -41.17 -8.16 -12.41
CA ARG A 622 -41.05 -8.00 -13.87
C ARG A 622 -40.01 -8.92 -14.51
N GLU A 623 -38.84 -9.13 -13.88
CA GLU A 623 -37.84 -10.10 -14.33
C GLU A 623 -38.30 -11.55 -14.11
N LYS A 624 -38.94 -11.86 -12.96
CA LYS A 624 -39.57 -13.17 -12.73
C LYS A 624 -40.59 -13.49 -13.82
N LYS A 625 -41.50 -12.56 -14.15
CA LYS A 625 -42.44 -12.73 -15.27
C LYS A 625 -41.73 -12.97 -16.61
N LYS A 626 -40.65 -12.25 -16.93
CA LYS A 626 -39.87 -12.47 -18.17
C LYS A 626 -39.15 -13.82 -18.24
N ILE A 627 -38.71 -14.37 -17.11
CA ILE A 627 -38.12 -15.71 -17.05
C ILE A 627 -39.19 -16.78 -17.21
N ILE A 628 -40.33 -16.63 -16.52
CA ILE A 628 -41.48 -17.55 -16.64
C ILE A 628 -42.04 -17.55 -18.07
N SER A 629 -42.16 -16.39 -18.73
CA SER A 629 -42.64 -16.33 -20.11
C SER A 629 -41.65 -16.96 -21.09
N ARG A 630 -40.33 -16.79 -20.89
CA ARG A 630 -39.31 -17.47 -21.71
C ARG A 630 -39.30 -18.98 -21.48
N ALA A 631 -39.51 -19.44 -20.25
CA ALA A 631 -39.61 -20.85 -19.92
C ALA A 631 -40.87 -21.49 -20.54
N LYS A 632 -42.02 -20.81 -20.49
CA LYS A 632 -43.23 -21.23 -21.20
C LYS A 632 -43.00 -21.30 -22.71
N ASN A 633 -42.59 -20.20 -23.34
CA ASN A 633 -42.31 -20.19 -24.78
C ASN A 633 -41.30 -21.26 -25.22
N LYS A 634 -40.33 -21.64 -24.38
CA LYS A 634 -39.44 -22.77 -24.68
C LYS A 634 -40.16 -24.12 -24.60
N LYS A 635 -40.93 -24.35 -23.52
CA LYS A 635 -41.73 -25.57 -23.36
C LYS A 635 -42.79 -25.73 -24.46
N ASP A 636 -43.41 -24.63 -24.88
CA ASP A 636 -44.38 -24.60 -25.97
C ASP A 636 -43.69 -24.88 -27.33
N LEU A 637 -42.41 -24.50 -27.50
CA LEU A 637 -41.59 -24.83 -28.68
C LEU A 637 -41.16 -26.30 -28.70
N ASP A 638 -40.77 -26.83 -27.54
CA ASP A 638 -40.31 -28.21 -27.39
C ASP A 638 -41.50 -29.18 -27.54
N ASN A 639 -42.65 -28.90 -26.90
CA ASN A 639 -43.90 -29.65 -27.12
C ASN A 639 -44.37 -29.59 -28.58
N LYS A 640 -44.22 -28.45 -29.27
CA LYS A 640 -44.59 -28.35 -30.68
C LYS A 640 -43.70 -29.21 -31.58
N LYS A 641 -42.40 -29.30 -31.28
CA LYS A 641 -41.47 -30.21 -31.97
C LYS A 641 -41.77 -31.68 -31.71
N GLU A 642 -42.29 -32.04 -30.54
CA GLU A 642 -42.75 -33.41 -30.26
C GLU A 642 -44.03 -33.73 -31.05
N LEU A 643 -44.98 -32.77 -31.18
CA LEU A 643 -46.17 -32.95 -32.01
C LEU A 643 -45.90 -32.96 -33.52
N ASP A 644 -44.94 -32.16 -34.00
CA ASP A 644 -44.51 -32.14 -35.41
C ASP A 644 -43.63 -33.38 -35.78
N ALA A 645 -43.43 -34.33 -34.85
CA ALA A 645 -42.61 -35.54 -35.00
C ALA A 645 -43.40 -36.86 -34.86
N PHE A 646 -44.74 -36.81 -34.85
CA PHE A 646 -45.66 -37.96 -34.83
C PHE A 646 -46.45 -38.09 -36.15
#